data_AF-A0AAQ3G1Z5-F1
#
_entry.id   AF-A0AAQ3G1Z5-F1
#
_cell.length_a   1.000
_cell.length_b   1.000
_cell.length_c   1.000
_cell.angle_alpha   90.00
_cell.angle_beta   90.00
_cell.angle_gamma   90.00
#
_symmetry.space_group_name_H-M   'P 1'
#
loop_
_entity.id
_entity.type
_entity.pdbx_description
1 polymer ?
#
loop_
_entity_poly.entity_id
_entity_poly.type
_entity_poly.pdbx_seq_one_letter_code
_entity_poly.pdbx_strand_id
1 'polypeptide(L)'
;MTTAERRLLPNAADKTALKAIATTIVQNCPSLLDEARLVAIELLTAKGLSGLDPDQVYFHRFKTAQSSTLTFTGWEHLLEKPYETLTLTQLVVHRFRATDQDNADLLGLYCGFYSDGPGAENFNQSNEVRLLGSDVLKAFWAVDFSTRYSGQLTKFWQTSSDDFRALAKCNFLSQAVQALQQGDVDGNDFQRIVTSLIGPVSWPVTLQMLRSTYPVGAQVRTLDLDGHVATNVLRLVEDSGRQTLYLPGQAQAFRLMDTAADLHWWLLEQMNSEQKRSLFLKHFSLADSNHITENLTDLMNRLVSTWGHSDHRMINRSNVAISGDAFTWLSESTRTGMVAEAHLVLTSNSDLRKKLWTGYLSAGLKVFGPMAAVGWPAALPLIGAGVVNTGLNIDQAINGITATERRAGVIGAVLSAIETVFNIPFLIGTGAQLEVGPQVEYAEAEEMRGLIELTSADSRLLPPLDPPPVRSSNETASELANEIPGESTFVDVTEPSITPAPRQGSTFAQVPASYRCNELLAQHAVEATPGKYEGIYRLDKEPGHAIEMDGAAYYVRYFADSHDGGNWAIINPERPNQFAYSLPVRLGSAGKWERMPALRLRGGGQCVGKACLPETDVSSTEATPSVDLPRVEPLPGVPCPLRPVTKLKGISETEIPGMRRWAMNLPNASAETTSAGRRYLLATDRYVAHFGEQRTALLNDAEAFYRELKWINLPQRPVIPPVSPQMKIDELIDLIFANTDGLAVGETLDRIASTRFMIENMPKFARHIKTLYVRGLLSDFAQDDLNHFYLSGDMSEDLSTYLSSLGTDPENRFNMLELIRAAQANGVRVHGLDAAETCTLKVPLTSIEEQMIKARLATQIMERDKLLNRPGKWVALVDATNTNTFRDLAGISELRGGIGLRIEEVWPDEVADLRIDPGVEVARGPFYNGATTNSAFDPLFADLRLQVKAPVPPWNDATLEKLLPRNGMFVIRKTEPSTYTLVRRNSASNIVQTRVHCTADGRFYIWDQSMRRITGMVFRDIAAVAERLIELGMTLQSRLPA
;
A
#
# COMPACT_ATOMS: atom_id res chain seq x y z
N MET A 1 -33.44 -36.23 55.75
CA MET A 1 -33.93 -35.85 54.41
C MET A 1 -33.49 -34.44 54.12
N THR A 2 -32.44 -34.29 53.32
CA THR A 2 -32.08 -33.06 52.63
C THR A 2 -31.73 -33.49 51.22
N THR A 3 -32.51 -32.98 50.29
CA THR A 3 -32.55 -33.33 48.86
C THR A 3 -31.21 -33.08 48.18
N ALA A 4 -30.76 -34.07 47.40
CA ALA A 4 -29.62 -33.96 46.51
C ALA A 4 -29.84 -32.82 45.49
N GLU A 5 -28.87 -31.90 45.40
CA GLU A 5 -28.80 -30.91 44.34
C GLU A 5 -28.78 -31.61 42.98
N ARG A 6 -29.79 -31.32 42.15
CA ARG A 6 -29.80 -31.72 40.74
C ARG A 6 -28.70 -30.96 40.02
N ARG A 7 -27.59 -31.63 39.72
CA ARG A 7 -26.63 -31.19 38.69
C ARG A 7 -27.39 -31.01 37.37
N LEU A 8 -27.44 -29.77 36.86
CA LEU A 8 -27.94 -29.47 35.52
C LEU A 8 -26.97 -30.12 34.52
N LEU A 9 -27.41 -31.19 33.86
CA LEU A 9 -26.67 -31.83 32.78
C LEU A 9 -26.34 -30.80 31.68
N PRO A 10 -25.18 -30.89 31.01
CA PRO A 10 -24.91 -30.08 29.82
C PRO A 10 -26.04 -30.27 28.81
N ASN A 11 -26.36 -29.21 28.07
CA ASN A 11 -27.46 -29.18 27.11
C ASN A 11 -27.14 -30.07 25.90
N ALA A 12 -27.24 -31.39 26.08
CA ALA A 12 -26.86 -32.40 25.11
C ALA A 12 -27.67 -32.26 23.81
N ALA A 13 -28.96 -31.90 23.92
CA ALA A 13 -29.81 -31.65 22.76
C ALA A 13 -29.29 -30.48 21.90
N ASP A 14 -28.92 -29.35 22.52
CA ASP A 14 -28.36 -28.22 21.77
C ASP A 14 -26.96 -28.52 21.22
N LYS A 15 -26.13 -29.29 21.95
CA LYS A 15 -24.83 -29.77 21.47
C LYS A 15 -25.01 -30.61 20.19
N THR A 16 -25.88 -31.62 20.22
CA THR A 16 -26.17 -32.48 19.06
C THR A 16 -26.77 -31.67 17.90
N ALA A 17 -27.66 -30.72 18.18
CA ALA A 17 -28.24 -29.84 17.15
C ALA A 17 -27.15 -28.96 16.49
N LEU A 18 -26.22 -28.40 17.25
CA LEU A 18 -25.14 -27.58 16.73
C LEU A 18 -24.12 -28.40 15.93
N LYS A 19 -23.83 -29.64 16.35
CA LYS A 19 -23.02 -30.61 15.57
C LYS A 19 -23.67 -30.90 14.21
N ALA A 20 -24.99 -31.11 14.18
CA ALA A 20 -25.73 -31.32 12.93
C ALA A 20 -25.73 -30.09 12.01
N ILE A 21 -25.90 -28.89 12.59
CA ILE A 21 -25.81 -27.61 11.86
C ILE A 21 -24.41 -27.44 11.24
N ALA A 22 -23.35 -27.70 12.01
CA ALA A 22 -21.96 -27.64 11.55
C ALA A 22 -21.73 -28.55 10.34
N THR A 23 -22.13 -29.83 10.44
CA THR A 23 -22.01 -30.79 9.33
C THR A 23 -22.77 -30.31 8.10
N THR A 24 -24.01 -29.83 8.28
CA THR A 24 -24.86 -29.32 7.18
C THR A 24 -24.22 -28.12 6.47
N ILE A 25 -23.68 -27.16 7.23
CA ILE A 25 -23.03 -25.97 6.66
C ILE A 25 -21.79 -26.34 5.86
N VAL A 26 -20.92 -27.20 6.40
CA VAL A 26 -19.66 -27.57 5.72
C VAL A 26 -19.95 -28.39 4.46
N GLN A 27 -20.96 -29.27 4.48
CA GLN A 27 -21.35 -30.07 3.32
C GLN A 27 -22.01 -29.24 2.21
N ASN A 28 -22.86 -28.27 2.58
CA ASN A 28 -23.60 -27.45 1.62
C ASN A 28 -22.83 -26.22 1.13
N CYS A 29 -21.64 -25.93 1.68
CA CYS A 29 -20.86 -24.80 1.24
C CYS A 29 -20.35 -24.99 -0.20
N PRO A 30 -20.62 -24.06 -1.13
CA PRO A 30 -20.17 -24.16 -2.52
C PRO A 30 -18.64 -24.07 -2.66
N SER A 31 -18.05 -25.06 -3.30
CA SER A 31 -16.63 -25.12 -3.64
C SER A 31 -16.45 -24.91 -5.14
N LEU A 32 -15.62 -23.94 -5.50
CA LEU A 32 -15.35 -23.60 -6.90
C LEU A 32 -14.71 -24.77 -7.66
N LEU A 33 -13.79 -25.49 -7.02
CA LEU A 33 -13.14 -26.67 -7.59
C LEU A 33 -14.10 -27.83 -7.76
N ASP A 34 -14.99 -28.07 -6.80
CA ASP A 34 -15.94 -29.19 -6.87
C ASP A 34 -16.97 -28.95 -7.98
N GLU A 35 -17.47 -27.72 -8.12
CA GLU A 35 -18.37 -27.35 -9.21
C GLU A 35 -17.68 -27.40 -10.58
N ALA A 36 -16.43 -26.95 -10.67
CA ALA A 36 -15.66 -27.04 -11.91
C ALA A 36 -15.44 -28.51 -12.31
N ARG A 37 -15.15 -29.37 -11.33
CA ARG A 37 -14.99 -30.81 -11.53
C ARG A 37 -16.29 -31.45 -11.98
N LEU A 38 -17.42 -31.09 -11.39
CA LEU A 38 -18.75 -31.57 -11.82
C LEU A 38 -19.04 -31.20 -13.28
N VAL A 39 -18.80 -29.95 -13.67
CA VAL A 39 -18.96 -29.53 -15.07
C VAL A 39 -18.02 -30.28 -16.01
N ALA A 40 -16.79 -30.57 -15.58
CA ALA A 40 -15.86 -31.39 -16.34
C ALA A 40 -16.34 -32.86 -16.47
N ILE A 41 -16.90 -33.45 -15.41
CA ILE A 41 -17.51 -34.79 -15.44
C ILE A 41 -18.72 -34.82 -16.37
N GLU A 42 -19.60 -33.82 -16.30
CA GLU A 42 -20.76 -33.66 -17.20
C GLU A 42 -20.28 -33.62 -18.66
N LEU A 43 -19.20 -32.87 -18.94
CA LEU A 43 -18.58 -32.78 -20.27
C LEU A 43 -18.00 -34.11 -20.75
N LEU A 44 -17.20 -34.80 -19.92
CA LEU A 44 -16.62 -36.09 -20.26
C LEU A 44 -17.72 -37.14 -20.51
N THR A 45 -18.76 -37.14 -19.70
CA THR A 45 -19.92 -38.04 -19.84
C THR A 45 -20.66 -37.78 -21.15
N ALA A 46 -20.92 -36.52 -21.49
CA ALA A 46 -21.56 -36.15 -22.76
C ALA A 46 -20.72 -36.55 -24.00
N LYS A 47 -19.41 -36.72 -23.84
CA LYS A 47 -18.47 -37.18 -24.88
C LYS A 47 -18.20 -38.69 -24.84
N GLY A 48 -18.88 -39.46 -23.99
CA GLY A 48 -18.70 -40.91 -23.88
C GLY A 48 -17.43 -41.34 -23.16
N LEU A 49 -16.82 -40.45 -22.37
CA LEU A 49 -15.58 -40.65 -21.61
C LEU A 49 -15.85 -40.77 -20.10
N SER A 50 -16.97 -41.37 -19.70
CA SER A 50 -17.54 -41.38 -18.33
C SER A 50 -16.77 -42.19 -17.26
N GLY A 51 -15.46 -42.41 -17.45
CA GLY A 51 -14.58 -43.12 -16.52
C GLY A 51 -13.21 -42.47 -16.31
N LEU A 52 -12.94 -41.32 -16.96
CA LEU A 52 -11.71 -40.55 -16.75
C LEU A 52 -11.91 -39.56 -15.61
N ASP A 53 -10.89 -39.39 -14.77
CA ASP A 53 -10.87 -38.35 -13.74
C ASP A 53 -10.46 -37.01 -14.37
N PRO A 54 -11.30 -35.95 -14.34
CA PRO A 54 -10.95 -34.65 -14.91
C PRO A 54 -9.66 -34.02 -14.38
N ASP A 55 -9.26 -34.37 -13.16
CA ASP A 55 -8.02 -33.87 -12.55
C ASP A 55 -6.77 -34.62 -13.06
N GLN A 56 -6.96 -35.72 -13.79
CA GLN A 56 -5.92 -36.49 -14.49
C GLN A 56 -6.04 -36.38 -16.02
N VAL A 57 -6.87 -35.46 -16.52
CA VAL A 57 -6.95 -35.10 -17.93
C VAL A 57 -6.32 -33.73 -18.10
N TYR A 58 -5.17 -33.68 -18.76
CA TYR A 58 -4.36 -32.47 -18.91
C TYR A 58 -4.57 -31.85 -20.28
N PHE A 59 -4.90 -30.57 -20.31
CA PHE A 59 -4.81 -29.73 -21.49
C PHE A 59 -3.42 -29.10 -21.58
N HIS A 60 -2.70 -29.45 -22.64
CA HIS A 60 -1.34 -28.97 -22.89
C HIS A 60 -1.29 -28.00 -24.07
N ARG A 61 -0.38 -27.03 -23.99
CA ARG A 61 -0.05 -26.14 -25.12
C ARG A 61 1.42 -26.25 -25.51
N PHE A 62 1.66 -26.30 -26.80
CA PHE A 62 2.97 -26.53 -27.40
C PHE A 62 3.33 -25.41 -28.38
N LYS A 63 4.63 -25.22 -28.66
CA LYS A 63 5.09 -24.26 -29.68
C LYS A 63 5.24 -24.91 -31.04
N THR A 64 5.46 -26.21 -31.07
CA THR A 64 5.73 -27.00 -32.28
C THR A 64 4.80 -28.22 -32.33
N ALA A 65 4.56 -28.73 -33.54
CA ALA A 65 3.71 -29.90 -33.77
C ALA A 65 4.21 -30.67 -34.99
N GLN A 66 4.02 -31.99 -34.98
CA GLN A 66 4.32 -32.88 -36.10
C GLN A 66 3.04 -33.59 -36.55
N SER A 67 2.85 -33.76 -37.85
CA SER A 67 1.67 -34.44 -38.38
C SER A 67 1.76 -35.95 -38.08
N SER A 68 0.67 -36.52 -37.57
CA SER A 68 0.56 -37.96 -37.31
C SER A 68 -0.81 -38.47 -37.72
N THR A 69 -0.85 -39.60 -38.43
CA THR A 69 -2.12 -40.24 -38.83
C THR A 69 -2.67 -41.18 -37.75
N LEU A 70 -1.91 -41.39 -36.67
CA LEU A 70 -2.26 -42.29 -35.59
C LEU A 70 -2.93 -41.57 -34.40
N THR A 71 -2.80 -40.25 -34.31
CA THR A 71 -3.37 -39.44 -33.22
C THR A 71 -4.76 -38.93 -33.56
N PHE A 72 -5.58 -38.73 -32.54
CA PHE A 72 -6.96 -38.27 -32.62
C PHE A 72 -7.07 -36.83 -33.15
N THR A 73 -6.11 -35.96 -32.83
CA THR A 73 -6.06 -34.58 -33.34
C THR A 73 -5.44 -34.47 -34.73
N GLY A 74 -4.73 -35.51 -35.19
CA GLY A 74 -3.90 -35.49 -36.40
C GLY A 74 -2.48 -34.92 -36.20
N TRP A 75 -2.14 -34.55 -34.96
CA TRP A 75 -0.86 -33.97 -34.57
C TRP A 75 -0.26 -34.69 -33.35
N GLU A 76 1.07 -34.70 -33.26
CA GLU A 76 1.84 -35.19 -32.12
C GLU A 76 2.94 -34.20 -31.74
N HIS A 77 3.38 -34.26 -30.48
CA HIS A 77 4.41 -33.38 -29.92
C HIS A 77 5.51 -34.24 -29.30
N LEU A 78 6.53 -34.55 -30.10
CA LEU A 78 7.66 -35.38 -29.69
C LEU A 78 8.79 -34.50 -29.17
N LEU A 79 9.35 -34.84 -28.00
CA LEU A 79 10.44 -34.12 -27.32
C LEU A 79 10.17 -32.63 -27.04
N GLU A 80 8.92 -32.19 -27.19
CA GLU A 80 8.47 -30.82 -26.94
C GLU A 80 7.81 -30.77 -25.56
N LYS A 81 8.23 -29.82 -24.71
CA LYS A 81 7.61 -29.61 -23.40
C LYS A 81 6.50 -28.58 -23.50
N PRO A 82 5.33 -28.83 -22.86
CA PRO A 82 4.26 -27.87 -22.88
C PRO A 82 4.66 -26.60 -22.13
N TYR A 83 4.40 -25.43 -22.71
CA TYR A 83 4.67 -24.15 -22.05
C TYR A 83 3.53 -23.70 -21.13
N GLU A 84 2.37 -24.35 -21.25
CA GLU A 84 1.23 -24.20 -20.34
C GLU A 84 0.54 -25.57 -20.19
N THR A 85 0.12 -25.88 -18.97
CA THR A 85 -0.62 -27.10 -18.63
C THR A 85 -1.71 -26.77 -17.64
N LEU A 86 -2.92 -27.26 -17.90
CA LEU A 86 -4.07 -27.17 -17.00
C LEU A 86 -4.76 -28.53 -16.93
N THR A 87 -5.27 -28.94 -15.78
CA THR A 87 -6.22 -30.05 -15.74
C THR A 87 -7.55 -29.63 -16.37
N LEU A 88 -8.41 -30.56 -16.77
CA LEU A 88 -9.72 -30.25 -17.34
C LEU A 88 -10.57 -29.45 -16.35
N THR A 89 -10.51 -29.78 -15.06
CA THR A 89 -11.14 -29.01 -13.96
C THR A 89 -10.66 -27.57 -13.93
N GLN A 90 -9.34 -27.35 -14.00
CA GLN A 90 -8.76 -26.01 -14.01
C GLN A 90 -9.17 -25.24 -15.28
N LEU A 91 -9.23 -25.93 -16.42
CA LEU A 91 -9.65 -25.33 -17.69
C LEU A 91 -11.12 -24.86 -17.66
N VAL A 92 -12.02 -25.55 -16.94
CA VAL A 92 -13.42 -25.09 -16.73
C VAL A 92 -13.45 -23.72 -16.04
N VAL A 93 -12.60 -23.51 -15.04
CA VAL A 93 -12.51 -22.23 -14.31
C VAL A 93 -11.88 -21.14 -15.18
N HIS A 94 -10.72 -21.45 -15.78
CA HIS A 94 -9.92 -20.47 -16.53
C HIS A 94 -10.54 -20.08 -17.87
N ARG A 95 -11.30 -20.99 -18.48
CA ARG A 95 -11.77 -20.93 -19.87
C ARG A 95 -10.61 -20.87 -20.88
N PHE A 96 -10.95 -21.02 -22.15
CA PHE A 96 -10.01 -20.78 -23.24
C PHE A 96 -9.74 -19.28 -23.43
N ARG A 97 -8.55 -18.94 -23.94
CA ARG A 97 -8.14 -17.55 -24.20
C ARG A 97 -8.98 -16.96 -25.31
N ALA A 98 -9.13 -15.63 -25.35
CA ALA A 98 -9.87 -14.97 -26.43
C ALA A 98 -9.30 -15.32 -27.83
N THR A 99 -7.98 -15.47 -27.95
CA THR A 99 -7.30 -15.91 -29.20
C THR A 99 -7.70 -17.31 -29.64
N ASP A 100 -7.97 -18.21 -28.70
CA ASP A 100 -8.38 -19.59 -28.99
C ASP A 100 -9.84 -19.66 -29.47
N GLN A 101 -10.65 -18.67 -29.09
CA GLN A 101 -12.03 -18.54 -29.53
C GLN A 101 -12.09 -18.19 -31.01
N ASP A 102 -11.23 -17.27 -31.46
CA ASP A 102 -11.14 -16.85 -32.86
C ASP A 102 -10.45 -17.91 -33.75
N ASN A 103 -9.53 -18.69 -33.17
CA ASN A 103 -8.74 -19.70 -33.89
C ASN A 103 -8.96 -21.11 -33.30
N ALA A 104 -10.23 -21.51 -33.18
CA ALA A 104 -10.61 -22.80 -32.61
C ALA A 104 -10.07 -24.00 -33.42
N ASP A 105 -9.74 -23.79 -34.69
CA ASP A 105 -9.09 -24.74 -35.59
C ASP A 105 -7.63 -25.00 -35.21
N LEU A 106 -6.91 -23.99 -34.70
CA LEU A 106 -5.53 -24.12 -34.23
C LEU A 106 -5.40 -24.88 -32.91
N LEU A 107 -6.48 -25.04 -32.15
CA LEU A 107 -6.48 -25.81 -30.91
C LEU A 107 -6.13 -27.28 -31.12
N GLY A 108 -6.42 -27.85 -32.29
CA GLY A 108 -5.99 -29.22 -32.62
C GLY A 108 -4.52 -29.33 -33.03
N LEU A 109 -3.93 -28.23 -33.48
CA LEU A 109 -2.54 -28.17 -33.96
C LEU A 109 -1.55 -27.90 -32.82
N TYR A 110 -1.80 -26.89 -32.00
CA TYR A 110 -0.86 -26.45 -30.94
C TYR A 110 -1.28 -26.86 -29.53
N CYS A 111 -2.41 -27.56 -29.39
CA CYS A 111 -2.91 -28.02 -28.11
C CYS A 111 -3.49 -29.44 -28.22
N GLY A 112 -3.68 -30.08 -27.07
CA GLY A 112 -4.34 -31.39 -26.99
C GLY A 112 -4.67 -31.77 -25.55
N PHE A 113 -5.50 -32.80 -25.40
CA PHE A 113 -5.80 -33.41 -24.11
C PHE A 113 -5.05 -34.72 -23.96
N TYR A 114 -4.41 -34.93 -22.80
CA TYR A 114 -3.56 -36.07 -22.52
C TYR A 114 -3.79 -36.60 -21.10
N SER A 115 -3.48 -37.87 -20.86
CA SER A 115 -3.54 -38.50 -19.53
C SER A 115 -2.27 -38.26 -18.70
N ASP A 116 -1.15 -37.99 -19.38
CA ASP A 116 0.12 -37.75 -18.72
C ASP A 116 0.33 -36.26 -18.49
N GLY A 117 0.96 -35.90 -17.36
CA GLY A 117 1.29 -34.51 -17.04
C GLY A 117 2.50 -33.95 -17.83
N PRO A 118 2.96 -32.73 -17.53
CA PRO A 118 3.98 -32.01 -18.31
C PRO A 118 5.37 -32.67 -18.30
N GLY A 119 5.58 -33.68 -17.42
CA GLY A 119 6.80 -34.45 -17.31
C GLY A 119 7.05 -35.44 -18.46
N ALA A 120 6.01 -35.84 -19.21
CA ALA A 120 6.14 -36.84 -20.28
C ALA A 120 7.07 -36.37 -21.41
N GLU A 121 7.81 -37.30 -22.01
CA GLU A 121 8.74 -36.99 -23.11
C GLU A 121 8.03 -36.78 -24.45
N ASN A 122 6.94 -37.50 -24.68
CA ASN A 122 6.20 -37.49 -25.94
C ASN A 122 4.69 -37.41 -25.66
N PHE A 123 3.99 -36.61 -26.45
CA PHE A 123 2.55 -36.46 -26.42
C PHE A 123 1.98 -36.89 -27.77
N ASN A 124 1.42 -38.10 -27.82
CA ASN A 124 0.98 -38.78 -29.05
C ASN A 124 -0.17 -39.77 -28.74
N GLN A 125 -0.43 -40.74 -29.62
CA GLN A 125 -1.54 -41.68 -29.50
C GLN A 125 -1.49 -42.57 -28.24
N SER A 126 -0.32 -42.70 -27.59
CA SER A 126 -0.18 -43.55 -26.40
C SER A 126 -0.76 -42.93 -25.14
N ASN A 127 -0.87 -41.60 -25.08
CA ASN A 127 -1.35 -40.86 -23.90
C ASN A 127 -2.39 -39.79 -24.24
N GLU A 128 -2.88 -39.74 -25.47
CA GLU A 128 -3.95 -38.83 -25.85
C GLU A 128 -5.30 -39.20 -25.21
N VAL A 129 -6.04 -38.19 -24.80
CA VAL A 129 -7.45 -38.29 -24.46
C VAL A 129 -8.23 -37.88 -25.69
N ARG A 130 -9.15 -38.74 -26.15
CA ARG A 130 -9.95 -38.54 -27.38
C ARG A 130 -11.00 -37.44 -27.22
N LEU A 131 -10.53 -36.21 -27.03
CA LEU A 131 -11.30 -35.01 -26.78
C LEU A 131 -10.71 -33.86 -27.61
N LEU A 132 -11.52 -33.20 -28.42
CA LEU A 132 -11.06 -32.07 -29.25
C LEU A 132 -11.19 -30.75 -28.48
N GLY A 133 -10.18 -29.88 -28.59
CA GLY A 133 -10.22 -28.52 -28.01
C GLY A 133 -11.45 -27.72 -28.44
N SER A 134 -11.82 -27.79 -29.72
CA SER A 134 -13.00 -27.12 -30.28
C SER A 134 -14.33 -27.62 -29.70
N ASP A 135 -14.41 -28.91 -29.36
CA ASP A 135 -15.58 -29.51 -28.71
C ASP A 135 -15.73 -29.05 -27.27
N VAL A 136 -14.63 -28.97 -26.53
CA VAL A 136 -14.60 -28.44 -25.15
C VAL A 136 -14.94 -26.96 -25.15
N LEU A 137 -14.37 -26.20 -26.10
CA LEU A 137 -14.68 -24.78 -26.32
C LEU A 137 -16.19 -24.55 -26.50
N LYS A 138 -16.82 -25.36 -27.36
CA LYS A 138 -18.27 -25.29 -27.62
C LYS A 138 -19.10 -25.65 -26.38
N ALA A 139 -18.71 -26.69 -25.64
CA ALA A 139 -19.36 -27.07 -24.39
C ALA A 139 -19.26 -25.94 -23.35
N PHE A 140 -18.12 -25.27 -23.27
CA PHE A 140 -17.88 -24.18 -22.34
C PHE A 140 -18.74 -22.94 -22.64
N TRP A 141 -19.04 -22.65 -23.90
CA TRP A 141 -19.99 -21.58 -24.25
C TRP A 141 -21.44 -21.90 -23.86
N ALA A 142 -21.81 -23.18 -23.84
CA ALA A 142 -23.15 -23.60 -23.44
C ALA A 142 -23.38 -23.49 -21.92
N VAL A 143 -22.32 -23.61 -21.13
CA VAL A 143 -22.38 -23.52 -19.66
C VAL A 143 -21.87 -22.15 -19.20
N ASP A 144 -22.70 -21.35 -18.55
CA ASP A 144 -22.24 -20.16 -17.84
C ASP A 144 -21.81 -20.53 -16.40
N PHE A 145 -20.56 -21.00 -16.27
CA PHE A 145 -20.00 -21.45 -15.01
C PHE A 145 -20.00 -20.36 -13.94
N SER A 146 -19.73 -19.11 -14.32
CA SER A 146 -19.72 -17.99 -13.39
C SER A 146 -21.11 -17.78 -12.78
N THR A 147 -22.15 -17.72 -13.63
CA THR A 147 -23.53 -17.56 -13.17
C THR A 147 -23.99 -18.76 -12.33
N ARG A 148 -23.62 -19.99 -12.71
CA ARG A 148 -23.94 -21.21 -11.94
C ARG A 148 -23.35 -21.15 -10.53
N TYR A 149 -22.05 -20.86 -10.40
CA TYR A 149 -21.38 -20.80 -9.10
C TYR A 149 -21.90 -19.64 -8.23
N SER A 150 -22.03 -18.42 -8.78
CA SER A 150 -22.58 -17.28 -8.05
C SER A 150 -24.02 -17.52 -7.58
N GLY A 151 -24.83 -18.24 -8.36
CA GLY A 151 -26.17 -18.66 -7.97
C GLY A 151 -26.18 -19.61 -6.78
N GLN A 152 -25.28 -20.60 -6.76
CA GLN A 152 -25.14 -21.50 -5.61
C GLN A 152 -24.64 -20.78 -4.36
N LEU A 153 -23.65 -19.90 -4.50
CA LEU A 153 -23.13 -19.09 -3.41
C LEU A 153 -24.23 -18.20 -2.81
N THR A 154 -25.04 -17.57 -3.66
CA THR A 154 -26.19 -16.78 -3.22
C THR A 154 -27.21 -17.63 -2.47
N LYS A 155 -27.56 -18.80 -3.01
CA LYS A 155 -28.50 -19.74 -2.38
C LYS A 155 -28.02 -20.21 -1.01
N PHE A 156 -26.74 -20.58 -0.90
CA PHE A 156 -26.12 -21.00 0.35
C PHE A 156 -26.25 -19.92 1.43
N TRP A 157 -25.85 -18.68 1.13
CA TRP A 157 -25.93 -17.59 2.11
C TRP A 157 -27.37 -17.23 2.49
N GLN A 158 -28.33 -17.35 1.55
CA GLN A 158 -29.76 -17.18 1.86
C GLN A 158 -30.29 -18.25 2.82
N THR A 159 -29.79 -19.48 2.76
CA THR A 159 -30.28 -20.59 3.59
C THR A 159 -29.50 -20.79 4.89
N SER A 160 -28.23 -20.37 4.93
CA SER A 160 -27.30 -20.79 5.98
C SER A 160 -26.68 -19.65 6.77
N SER A 161 -27.02 -18.37 6.50
CA SER A 161 -26.40 -17.22 7.19
C SER A 161 -26.65 -17.21 8.71
N ASP A 162 -27.86 -17.51 9.17
CA ASP A 162 -28.17 -17.53 10.61
C ASP A 162 -27.43 -18.65 11.35
N ASP A 163 -27.33 -19.82 10.72
CA ASP A 163 -26.60 -20.96 11.26
C ASP A 163 -25.08 -20.73 11.23
N PHE A 164 -24.57 -20.05 10.19
CA PHE A 164 -23.17 -19.63 10.10
C PHE A 164 -22.83 -18.64 11.22
N ARG A 165 -23.71 -17.66 11.48
CA ARG A 165 -23.58 -16.72 12.59
C ARG A 165 -23.52 -17.45 13.94
N ALA A 166 -24.38 -18.46 14.14
CA ALA A 166 -24.39 -19.24 15.38
C ALA A 166 -23.07 -20.01 15.59
N LEU A 167 -22.53 -20.63 14.53
CA LEU A 167 -21.23 -21.29 14.58
C LEU A 167 -20.08 -20.30 14.82
N ALA A 168 -20.14 -19.11 14.20
CA ALA A 168 -19.13 -18.07 14.42
C ALA A 168 -19.11 -17.57 15.88
N LYS A 169 -20.28 -17.40 16.49
CA LYS A 169 -20.40 -17.08 17.93
C LYS A 169 -19.85 -18.22 18.80
N CYS A 170 -20.15 -19.47 18.46
CA CYS A 170 -19.64 -20.63 19.17
C CYS A 170 -18.10 -20.68 19.12
N ASN A 171 -17.51 -20.51 17.93
CA ASN A 171 -16.06 -20.50 17.76
C ASN A 171 -15.40 -19.33 18.50
N PHE A 172 -15.97 -18.13 18.44
CA PHE A 172 -15.48 -16.99 19.22
C PHE A 172 -15.46 -17.28 20.72
N LEU A 173 -16.54 -17.87 21.27
CA LEU A 173 -16.60 -18.25 22.68
C LEU A 173 -15.56 -19.32 23.02
N SER A 174 -15.37 -20.31 22.13
CA SER A 174 -14.34 -21.34 22.27
C SER A 174 -12.94 -20.71 22.38
N GLN A 175 -12.61 -19.79 21.45
CA GLN A 175 -11.32 -19.11 21.42
C GLN A 175 -11.13 -18.17 22.61
N ALA A 176 -12.19 -17.49 23.07
CA ALA A 176 -12.11 -16.61 24.23
C ALA A 176 -11.83 -17.41 25.51
N VAL A 177 -12.45 -18.58 25.65
CA VAL A 177 -12.23 -19.47 26.80
C VAL A 177 -10.83 -20.07 26.75
N GLN A 178 -10.37 -20.47 25.57
CA GLN A 178 -9.00 -20.96 25.39
C GLN A 178 -7.96 -19.88 25.76
N ALA A 179 -8.18 -18.63 25.33
CA ALA A 179 -7.30 -17.52 25.65
C ALA A 179 -7.29 -17.20 27.16
N LEU A 180 -8.43 -17.35 27.84
CA LEU A 180 -8.50 -17.25 29.30
C LEU A 180 -7.72 -18.37 30.01
N GLN A 181 -7.82 -19.61 29.51
CA GLN A 181 -7.10 -20.77 30.07
C GLN A 181 -5.58 -20.68 29.85
N GLN A 182 -5.15 -20.11 28.73
CA GLN A 182 -3.74 -19.92 28.39
C GLN A 182 -3.12 -18.68 29.07
N GLY A 183 -3.94 -17.82 29.69
CA GLY A 183 -3.48 -16.59 30.33
C GLY A 183 -3.23 -15.44 29.35
N ASP A 184 -3.66 -15.56 28.09
CA ASP A 184 -3.60 -14.49 27.08
C ASP A 184 -4.57 -13.34 27.39
N VAL A 185 -5.69 -13.67 28.04
CA VAL A 185 -6.73 -12.72 28.47
C VAL A 185 -7.06 -12.98 29.94
N ASP A 186 -7.16 -11.94 30.75
CA ASP A 186 -7.58 -12.08 32.14
C ASP A 186 -9.11 -12.20 32.29
N GLY A 187 -9.61 -12.50 33.49
CA GLY A 187 -11.04 -12.68 33.73
C GLY A 187 -11.89 -11.42 33.46
N ASN A 188 -11.34 -10.23 33.68
CA ASN A 188 -12.06 -8.96 33.48
C ASN A 188 -12.13 -8.62 31.99
N ASP A 189 -11.01 -8.73 31.29
CA ASP A 189 -10.92 -8.54 29.85
C ASP A 189 -11.78 -9.58 29.11
N PHE A 190 -11.80 -10.83 29.56
CA PHE A 190 -12.68 -11.86 29.03
C PHE A 190 -14.16 -11.44 29.13
N GLN A 191 -14.63 -11.06 30.32
CA GLN A 191 -16.02 -10.66 30.52
C GLN A 191 -16.38 -9.44 29.65
N ARG A 192 -15.47 -8.46 29.56
CA ARG A 192 -15.67 -7.25 28.77
C ARG A 192 -15.77 -7.54 27.28
N ILE A 193 -14.82 -8.31 26.73
CA ILE A 193 -14.78 -8.68 25.31
C ILE A 193 -16.04 -9.45 24.93
N VAL A 194 -16.40 -10.46 25.71
CA VAL A 194 -17.58 -11.29 25.46
C VAL A 194 -18.88 -10.48 25.57
N THR A 195 -19.03 -9.68 26.62
CA THR A 195 -20.24 -8.85 26.83
C THR A 195 -20.39 -7.78 25.74
N SER A 196 -19.28 -7.24 25.24
CA SER A 196 -19.30 -6.20 24.19
C SER A 196 -19.73 -6.73 22.82
N LEU A 197 -19.50 -8.02 22.53
CA LEU A 197 -19.75 -8.61 21.21
C LEU A 197 -20.98 -9.54 21.17
N ILE A 198 -21.28 -10.26 22.26
CA ILE A 198 -22.37 -11.25 22.33
C ILE A 198 -23.46 -10.83 23.32
N GLY A 199 -23.15 -9.91 24.25
CA GLY A 199 -24.05 -9.54 25.34
C GLY A 199 -23.94 -10.48 26.55
N PRO A 200 -24.90 -10.43 27.49
CA PRO A 200 -24.86 -11.26 28.70
C PRO A 200 -24.97 -12.75 28.35
N VAL A 201 -23.92 -13.51 28.66
CA VAL A 201 -23.83 -14.96 28.40
C VAL A 201 -24.35 -15.75 29.59
N SER A 202 -25.31 -16.65 29.34
CA SER A 202 -25.74 -17.65 30.32
C SER A 202 -24.98 -18.96 30.11
N TRP A 203 -24.46 -19.54 31.19
CA TRP A 203 -23.84 -20.86 31.19
C TRP A 203 -24.81 -21.89 31.80
N PRO A 204 -25.07 -23.06 31.17
CA PRO A 204 -24.53 -23.53 29.89
C PRO A 204 -25.08 -22.75 28.67
N VAL A 205 -24.26 -22.65 27.61
CA VAL A 205 -24.64 -22.00 26.34
C VAL A 205 -25.80 -22.77 25.68
N THR A 206 -26.73 -22.04 25.06
CA THR A 206 -27.88 -22.62 24.34
C THR A 206 -27.84 -22.24 22.86
N LEU A 207 -28.44 -23.06 22.00
CA LEU A 207 -28.55 -22.77 20.56
C LEU A 207 -29.35 -21.48 20.31
N GLN A 208 -30.40 -21.25 21.11
CA GLN A 208 -31.21 -20.03 21.01
C GLN A 208 -30.38 -18.78 21.28
N MET A 209 -29.47 -18.82 22.27
CA MET A 209 -28.55 -17.72 22.55
C MET A 209 -27.60 -17.48 21.38
N LEU A 210 -26.99 -18.54 20.82
CA LEU A 210 -26.09 -18.42 19.68
C LEU A 210 -26.78 -17.89 18.41
N ARG A 211 -28.08 -18.15 18.23
CA ARG A 211 -28.85 -17.62 17.09
C ARG A 211 -29.32 -16.18 17.29
N SER A 212 -29.45 -15.72 18.53
CA SER A 212 -29.89 -14.36 18.85
C SER A 212 -28.90 -13.29 18.35
N THR A 213 -29.40 -12.09 18.02
CA THR A 213 -28.59 -10.94 17.60
C THR A 213 -28.40 -9.97 18.75
N TYR A 214 -27.20 -9.41 18.88
CA TYR A 214 -26.88 -8.42 19.91
C TYR A 214 -26.25 -7.17 19.27
N PRO A 215 -26.86 -5.98 19.40
CA PRO A 215 -26.32 -4.76 18.83
C PRO A 215 -25.06 -4.31 19.59
N VAL A 216 -23.96 -4.11 18.86
CA VAL A 216 -22.70 -3.61 19.42
C VAL A 216 -22.66 -2.09 19.50
N GLY A 217 -21.86 -1.56 20.42
CA GLY A 217 -21.62 -0.12 20.55
C GLY A 217 -20.52 0.41 19.63
N ALA A 218 -20.33 1.73 19.63
CA ALA A 218 -19.38 2.46 18.77
C ALA A 218 -17.89 2.11 18.99
N GLN A 219 -17.59 1.35 20.05
CA GLN A 219 -16.28 0.81 20.37
C GLN A 219 -15.83 -0.32 19.43
N VAL A 220 -16.77 -1.00 18.74
CA VAL A 220 -16.46 -2.12 17.85
C VAL A 220 -16.25 -1.62 16.42
N ARG A 221 -15.08 -1.93 15.87
CA ARG A 221 -14.58 -1.39 14.61
C ARG A 221 -13.88 -2.46 13.78
N THR A 222 -13.62 -2.14 12.52
CA THR A 222 -12.78 -2.96 11.65
C THR A 222 -11.29 -2.65 11.89
N LEU A 223 -10.44 -3.57 11.45
CA LEU A 223 -9.02 -3.32 11.21
C LEU A 223 -8.83 -2.82 9.77
N ASP A 224 -7.97 -1.84 9.57
CA ASP A 224 -7.59 -1.35 8.25
C ASP A 224 -6.07 -1.15 8.17
N LEU A 225 -5.49 -1.48 7.01
CA LEU A 225 -4.11 -1.21 6.64
C LEU A 225 -4.07 -0.37 5.36
N ASP A 226 -3.63 0.88 5.47
CA ASP A 226 -3.52 1.83 4.35
C ASP A 226 -4.81 2.00 3.52
N GLY A 227 -5.97 1.95 4.17
CA GLY A 227 -7.27 2.04 3.51
C GLY A 227 -7.87 0.70 3.06
N HIS A 228 -7.09 -0.39 3.12
CA HIS A 228 -7.61 -1.73 2.89
C HIS A 228 -8.25 -2.25 4.18
N VAL A 229 -9.55 -2.56 4.14
CA VAL A 229 -10.31 -3.01 5.32
C VAL A 229 -10.29 -4.54 5.42
N ALA A 230 -9.97 -5.06 6.60
CA ALA A 230 -10.00 -6.49 6.86
C ALA A 230 -11.44 -7.05 6.82
N THR A 231 -11.62 -8.24 6.24
CA THR A 231 -12.91 -8.88 6.00
C THR A 231 -13.46 -9.60 7.23
N ASN A 232 -12.60 -10.10 8.12
CA ASN A 232 -13.03 -10.94 9.24
C ASN A 232 -12.36 -10.60 10.59
N VAL A 233 -11.76 -9.41 10.73
CA VAL A 233 -11.10 -8.97 11.97
C VAL A 233 -11.97 -7.97 12.70
N LEU A 234 -12.24 -8.24 13.98
CA LEU A 234 -12.92 -7.30 14.87
C LEU A 234 -11.89 -6.59 15.76
N ARG A 235 -12.10 -5.29 15.95
CA ARG A 235 -11.30 -4.46 16.84
C ARG A 235 -12.19 -3.77 17.85
N LEU A 236 -11.90 -3.95 19.14
CA LEU A 236 -12.55 -3.23 20.22
C LEU A 236 -11.63 -2.12 20.70
N VAL A 237 -12.13 -0.89 20.77
CA VAL A 237 -11.38 0.29 21.21
C VAL A 237 -11.98 0.81 22.51
N GLU A 238 -11.16 0.87 23.55
CA GLU A 238 -11.54 1.43 24.85
C GLU A 238 -11.39 2.95 24.90
N ASP A 239 -12.10 3.58 25.83
CA ASP A 239 -11.94 5.02 26.11
C ASP A 239 -10.52 5.38 26.58
N SER A 240 -9.81 4.41 27.17
CA SER A 240 -8.40 4.51 27.58
C SER A 240 -7.42 4.56 26.40
N GLY A 241 -7.88 4.23 25.18
CA GLY A 241 -7.03 4.07 23.99
C GLY A 241 -6.50 2.64 23.79
N ARG A 242 -6.68 1.74 24.77
CA ARG A 242 -6.34 0.31 24.69
C ARG A 242 -7.24 -0.38 23.67
N GLN A 243 -6.67 -1.32 22.92
CA GLN A 243 -7.33 -1.99 21.82
C GLN A 243 -7.22 -3.50 21.94
N THR A 244 -8.28 -4.20 21.54
CA THR A 244 -8.29 -5.66 21.45
C THR A 244 -8.63 -6.07 20.04
N LEU A 245 -7.76 -6.90 19.44
CA LEU A 245 -8.01 -7.54 18.15
C LEU A 245 -8.54 -8.96 18.36
N TYR A 246 -9.59 -9.30 17.61
CA TYR A 246 -10.05 -10.66 17.40
C TYR A 246 -9.66 -11.11 15.99
N LEU A 247 -8.73 -12.07 15.93
CA LEU A 247 -8.13 -12.63 14.72
C LEU A 247 -8.58 -14.10 14.61
N PRO A 248 -9.73 -14.39 13.97
CA PRO A 248 -10.25 -15.75 13.90
C PRO A 248 -9.26 -16.66 13.18
N GLY A 249 -8.98 -17.83 13.77
CA GLY A 249 -8.11 -18.86 13.18
C GLY A 249 -6.62 -18.54 13.18
N GLN A 250 -6.17 -17.62 14.04
CA GLN A 250 -4.75 -17.54 14.40
C GLN A 250 -4.45 -18.35 15.66
N ALA A 251 -3.17 -18.70 15.86
CA ALA A 251 -2.72 -19.39 17.07
C ALA A 251 -3.06 -18.61 18.35
N GLN A 252 -2.93 -17.28 18.29
CA GLN A 252 -3.38 -16.36 19.32
C GLN A 252 -4.55 -15.53 18.76
N ALA A 253 -5.78 -15.97 19.04
CA ALA A 253 -6.98 -15.36 18.47
C ALA A 253 -7.32 -13.99 19.06
N PHE A 254 -6.88 -13.71 20.30
CA PHE A 254 -7.08 -12.43 20.97
C PHE A 254 -5.75 -11.77 21.24
N ARG A 255 -5.62 -10.50 20.85
CA ARG A 255 -4.42 -9.71 21.10
C ARG A 255 -4.79 -8.37 21.71
N LEU A 256 -4.24 -8.10 22.89
CA LEU A 256 -4.45 -6.86 23.62
C LEU A 256 -3.26 -5.94 23.38
N MET A 257 -3.56 -4.66 23.15
CA MET A 257 -2.58 -3.65 22.76
C MET A 257 -2.88 -2.38 23.55
N ASP A 258 -1.92 -1.92 24.33
CA ASP A 258 -2.14 -0.79 25.23
C ASP A 258 -2.19 0.53 24.47
N THR A 259 -1.46 0.63 23.36
CA THR A 259 -1.37 1.84 22.55
C THR A 259 -1.48 1.57 21.05
N ALA A 260 -1.76 2.63 20.27
CA ALA A 260 -1.69 2.58 18.81
C ALA A 260 -0.25 2.28 18.30
N ALA A 261 0.78 2.59 19.10
CA ALA A 261 2.16 2.27 18.79
C ALA A 261 2.42 0.77 18.86
N ASP A 262 1.86 0.09 19.85
CA ASP A 262 1.95 -1.37 19.97
C ASP A 262 1.30 -2.04 18.76
N LEU A 263 0.11 -1.57 18.36
CA LEU A 263 -0.58 -2.05 17.15
C LEU A 263 0.26 -1.88 15.90
N HIS A 264 0.91 -0.74 15.77
CA HIS A 264 1.81 -0.48 14.65
C HIS A 264 3.01 -1.42 14.65
N TRP A 265 3.66 -1.59 15.80
CA TRP A 265 4.78 -2.51 15.93
C TRP A 265 4.40 -3.95 15.59
N TRP A 266 3.25 -4.42 16.07
CA TRP A 266 2.75 -5.76 15.76
C TRP A 266 2.47 -5.94 14.27
N LEU A 267 1.88 -4.95 13.59
CA LEU A 267 1.66 -5.01 12.14
C LEU A 267 2.97 -5.05 11.36
N LEU A 268 3.98 -4.28 11.77
CA LEU A 268 5.34 -4.39 11.21
C LEU A 268 5.88 -5.82 11.36
N GLU A 269 5.69 -6.43 12.53
CA GLU A 269 6.11 -7.81 12.78
C GLU A 269 5.38 -8.81 11.85
N GLN A 270 4.07 -8.63 11.64
CA GLN A 270 3.30 -9.49 10.73
C GLN A 270 3.78 -9.35 9.29
N MET A 271 4.06 -8.13 8.84
CA MET A 271 4.42 -7.85 7.45
C MET A 271 5.88 -8.18 7.11
N ASN A 272 6.77 -8.22 8.10
CA ASN A 272 8.20 -8.48 7.91
C ASN A 272 8.54 -9.95 7.61
N SER A 273 7.72 -10.91 8.08
CA SER A 273 7.93 -12.34 7.82
C SER A 273 7.00 -12.82 6.70
N GLU A 274 7.52 -13.51 5.69
CA GLU A 274 6.68 -14.05 4.60
C GLU A 274 5.60 -15.02 5.11
N GLN A 275 5.93 -15.87 6.09
CA GLN A 275 4.97 -16.78 6.70
C GLN A 275 3.88 -16.03 7.47
N LYS A 276 4.25 -15.11 8.36
CA LYS A 276 3.27 -14.30 9.13
C LYS A 276 2.43 -13.42 8.20
N ARG A 277 3.05 -12.81 7.20
CA ARG A 277 2.39 -11.96 6.20
C ARG A 277 1.37 -12.75 5.40
N SER A 278 1.73 -13.93 4.91
CA SER A 278 0.79 -14.77 4.15
C SER A 278 -0.41 -15.21 5.00
N LEU A 279 -0.24 -15.43 6.30
CA LEU A 279 -1.33 -15.72 7.23
C LEU A 279 -2.18 -14.47 7.52
N PHE A 280 -1.54 -13.34 7.77
CA PHE A 280 -2.21 -12.08 8.07
C PHE A 280 -3.04 -11.57 6.88
N LEU A 281 -2.51 -11.68 5.65
CA LEU A 281 -3.21 -11.23 4.44
C LEU A 281 -4.45 -12.08 4.11
N LYS A 282 -4.64 -13.25 4.72
CA LYS A 282 -5.91 -14.02 4.62
C LYS A 282 -7.10 -13.32 5.28
N HIS A 283 -6.84 -12.31 6.10
CA HIS A 283 -7.88 -11.48 6.71
C HIS A 283 -8.35 -10.34 5.79
N PHE A 284 -7.78 -10.19 4.60
CA PHE A 284 -8.16 -9.17 3.61
C PHE A 284 -8.80 -9.86 2.40
N SER A 285 -9.50 -9.09 1.56
CA SER A 285 -9.99 -9.63 0.29
C SER A 285 -8.82 -10.05 -0.59
N LEU A 286 -9.00 -11.06 -1.46
CA LEU A 286 -7.95 -11.46 -2.41
C LEU A 286 -7.45 -10.29 -3.28
N ALA A 287 -8.34 -9.36 -3.64
CA ALA A 287 -7.97 -8.16 -4.39
C ALA A 287 -7.03 -7.26 -3.61
N ASP A 288 -7.36 -6.97 -2.34
CA ASP A 288 -6.55 -6.15 -1.45
C ASP A 288 -5.23 -6.85 -1.11
N SER A 289 -5.25 -8.15 -0.84
CA SER A 289 -4.07 -8.97 -0.56
C SER A 289 -3.09 -8.97 -1.73
N ASN A 290 -3.59 -9.12 -2.97
CA ASN A 290 -2.76 -9.01 -4.18
C ASN A 290 -2.18 -7.60 -4.33
N HIS A 291 -3.00 -6.56 -4.16
CA HIS A 291 -2.55 -5.17 -4.26
C HIS A 291 -1.47 -4.83 -3.21
N ILE A 292 -1.67 -5.28 -1.97
CA ILE A 292 -0.70 -5.16 -0.87
C ILE A 292 0.59 -5.92 -1.21
N THR A 293 0.49 -7.11 -1.82
CA THR A 293 1.65 -7.92 -2.19
C THR A 293 2.44 -7.30 -3.35
N GLU A 294 1.75 -6.77 -4.37
CA GLU A 294 2.37 -6.08 -5.51
C GLU A 294 3.10 -4.81 -5.06
N ASN A 295 2.54 -4.05 -4.11
CA ASN A 295 3.10 -2.81 -3.58
C ASN A 295 3.83 -3.01 -2.23
N LEU A 296 4.21 -4.24 -1.89
CA LEU A 296 4.71 -4.59 -0.56
C LEU A 296 5.93 -3.76 -0.13
N THR A 297 6.88 -3.52 -1.05
CA THR A 297 8.08 -2.75 -0.74
C THR A 297 7.75 -1.31 -0.36
N ASP A 298 6.82 -0.67 -1.08
CA ASP A 298 6.37 0.68 -0.77
C ASP A 298 5.62 0.72 0.57
N LEU A 299 4.66 -0.19 0.74
CA LEU A 299 3.88 -0.31 1.98
C LEU A 299 4.78 -0.51 3.20
N MET A 300 5.79 -1.39 3.09
CA MET A 300 6.76 -1.62 4.17
C MET A 300 7.60 -0.38 4.48
N ASN A 301 8.05 0.35 3.45
CA ASN A 301 8.79 1.59 3.66
C ASN A 301 7.93 2.65 4.38
N ARG A 302 6.66 2.77 3.99
CA ARG A 302 5.71 3.69 4.62
C ARG A 302 5.37 3.28 6.04
N LEU A 303 5.14 2.00 6.33
CA LEU A 303 4.91 1.49 7.69
C LEU A 303 6.13 1.74 8.60
N VAL A 304 7.34 1.40 8.14
CA VAL A 304 8.56 1.63 8.94
C VAL A 304 8.81 3.12 9.17
N SER A 305 8.59 3.95 8.15
CA SER A 305 8.76 5.41 8.25
C SER A 305 7.74 6.02 9.21
N THR A 306 6.45 5.70 9.06
CA THR A 306 5.39 6.22 9.93
C THR A 306 5.59 5.76 11.38
N TRP A 307 6.01 4.51 11.61
CA TRP A 307 6.41 4.05 12.95
C TRP A 307 7.58 4.85 13.53
N GLY A 308 8.63 5.07 12.74
CA GLY A 308 9.80 5.87 13.16
C GLY A 308 9.47 7.33 13.48
N HIS A 309 8.35 7.85 12.97
CA HIS A 309 7.83 9.19 13.26
C HIS A 309 6.72 9.21 14.33
N SER A 310 6.44 8.08 14.98
CA SER A 310 5.29 7.93 15.91
C SER A 310 3.94 8.32 15.26
N ASP A 311 3.85 8.19 13.93
CA ASP A 311 2.61 8.33 13.19
C ASP A 311 1.97 6.95 13.02
N HIS A 312 0.80 6.76 13.60
CA HIS A 312 0.06 5.50 13.55
C HIS A 312 -1.20 5.61 12.69
N ARG A 313 -1.40 6.73 11.97
CA ARG A 313 -2.63 7.02 11.20
C ARG A 313 -2.78 6.18 9.94
N MET A 314 -1.68 5.59 9.44
CA MET A 314 -1.71 4.66 8.31
C MET A 314 -2.48 3.37 8.63
N ILE A 315 -2.56 3.03 9.92
CA ILE A 315 -3.32 1.89 10.42
C ILE A 315 -4.66 2.40 10.91
N ASN A 316 -5.73 1.71 10.50
CA ASN A 316 -7.11 2.13 10.73
C ASN A 316 -7.43 3.50 10.11
N ARG A 317 -6.95 3.77 8.89
CA ARG A 317 -7.20 5.03 8.18
C ARG A 317 -8.70 5.30 7.98
N SER A 318 -9.45 4.29 7.54
CA SER A 318 -10.90 4.37 7.36
C SER A 318 -11.66 4.27 8.68
N ASN A 319 -11.06 3.60 9.68
CA ASN A 319 -11.55 3.47 11.06
C ASN A 319 -13.05 3.09 11.18
N VAL A 320 -13.54 2.21 10.31
CA VAL A 320 -14.97 1.94 10.12
C VAL A 320 -15.58 1.36 11.39
N ALA A 321 -16.66 1.98 11.90
CA ALA A 321 -17.42 1.46 13.02
C ALA A 321 -18.43 0.41 12.56
N ILE A 322 -18.53 -0.68 13.33
CA ILE A 322 -19.49 -1.75 13.06
C ILE A 322 -20.81 -1.39 13.76
N SER A 323 -21.91 -1.48 13.02
CA SER A 323 -23.27 -1.21 13.53
C SER A 323 -24.12 -2.48 13.47
N GLY A 324 -25.06 -2.63 14.41
CA GLY A 324 -25.86 -3.85 14.53
C GLY A 324 -25.09 -4.97 15.24
N ASP A 325 -25.28 -6.23 14.83
CA ASP A 325 -24.61 -7.39 15.45
C ASP A 325 -23.27 -7.72 14.78
N ALA A 326 -22.20 -7.85 15.57
CA ALA A 326 -20.84 -8.04 15.05
C ALA A 326 -20.68 -9.33 14.23
N PHE A 327 -21.39 -10.40 14.57
CA PHE A 327 -21.29 -11.68 13.88
C PHE A 327 -22.15 -11.73 12.62
N THR A 328 -23.20 -10.92 12.57
CA THR A 328 -23.95 -10.61 11.34
C THR A 328 -23.06 -9.83 10.39
N TRP A 329 -22.31 -8.83 10.88
CA TRP A 329 -21.30 -8.13 10.08
C TRP A 329 -20.21 -9.08 9.59
N LEU A 330 -19.66 -9.97 10.43
CA LEU A 330 -18.67 -10.97 10.00
C LEU A 330 -19.23 -11.91 8.92
N SER A 331 -20.46 -12.40 9.09
CA SER A 331 -21.12 -13.25 8.08
C SER A 331 -21.28 -12.52 6.75
N GLU A 332 -21.72 -11.26 6.78
CA GLU A 332 -22.00 -10.47 5.57
C GLU A 332 -20.71 -10.01 4.88
N SER A 333 -19.70 -9.63 5.66
CA SER A 333 -18.37 -9.27 5.16
C SER A 333 -17.70 -10.48 4.50
N THR A 334 -17.80 -11.67 5.11
CA THR A 334 -17.31 -12.93 4.53
C THR A 334 -18.05 -13.29 3.24
N ARG A 335 -19.39 -13.17 3.22
CA ARG A 335 -20.20 -13.36 2.02
C ARG A 335 -19.73 -12.42 0.89
N THR A 336 -19.54 -11.15 1.21
CA THR A 336 -19.11 -10.13 0.25
C THR A 336 -17.70 -10.43 -0.28
N GLY A 337 -16.78 -10.82 0.61
CA GLY A 337 -15.43 -11.27 0.25
C GLY A 337 -15.46 -12.45 -0.73
N MET A 338 -16.19 -13.52 -0.40
CA MET A 338 -16.32 -14.70 -1.28
C MET A 338 -16.91 -14.36 -2.65
N VAL A 339 -17.90 -13.45 -2.71
CA VAL A 339 -18.49 -13.00 -3.99
C VAL A 339 -17.46 -12.20 -4.81
N ALA A 340 -16.74 -11.27 -4.17
CA ALA A 340 -15.71 -10.47 -4.83
C ALA A 340 -14.55 -11.33 -5.35
N GLU A 341 -14.12 -12.32 -4.58
CA GLU A 341 -13.10 -13.31 -4.98
C GLU A 341 -13.55 -14.14 -6.17
N ALA A 342 -14.80 -14.63 -6.14
CA ALA A 342 -15.38 -15.38 -7.24
C ALA A 342 -15.38 -14.54 -8.54
N HIS A 343 -15.71 -13.24 -8.47
CA HIS A 343 -15.63 -12.34 -9.63
C HIS A 343 -14.20 -12.08 -10.12
N LEU A 344 -13.22 -12.07 -9.22
CA LEU A 344 -11.81 -11.87 -9.59
C LEU A 344 -11.26 -13.08 -10.35
N VAL A 345 -11.60 -14.30 -9.92
CA VAL A 345 -11.06 -15.54 -10.50
C VAL A 345 -11.88 -16.05 -11.68
N LEU A 346 -13.21 -15.94 -11.63
CA LEU A 346 -14.09 -16.40 -12.69
C LEU A 346 -14.09 -15.44 -13.89
N THR A 347 -14.20 -16.01 -15.09
CA THR A 347 -14.47 -15.24 -16.31
C THR A 347 -15.87 -15.57 -16.81
N SER A 348 -16.76 -14.58 -16.88
CA SER A 348 -18.13 -14.78 -17.37
C SER A 348 -18.19 -14.83 -18.91
N ASN A 349 -19.24 -15.46 -19.44
CA ASN A 349 -19.49 -15.46 -20.89
C ASN A 349 -19.74 -14.04 -21.43
N SER A 350 -20.31 -13.14 -20.62
CA SER A 350 -20.43 -11.72 -20.98
C SER A 350 -19.09 -11.00 -21.03
N ASP A 351 -18.14 -11.32 -20.13
CA ASP A 351 -16.82 -10.71 -20.15
C ASP A 351 -16.00 -11.21 -21.34
N LEU A 352 -16.10 -12.49 -21.68
CA LEU A 352 -15.51 -13.04 -22.91
C LEU A 352 -16.10 -12.37 -24.16
N ARG A 353 -17.42 -12.20 -24.24
CA ARG A 353 -18.06 -11.47 -25.37
C ARG A 353 -17.59 -10.03 -25.44
N LYS A 354 -17.55 -9.29 -24.32
CA LYS A 354 -17.02 -7.92 -24.29
C LYS A 354 -15.58 -7.88 -24.80
N LYS A 355 -14.72 -8.79 -24.33
CA LYS A 355 -13.31 -8.89 -24.75
C LYS A 355 -13.15 -9.18 -26.25
N LEU A 356 -14.00 -10.06 -26.81
CA LEU A 356 -14.04 -10.35 -28.25
C LEU A 356 -14.52 -9.12 -29.05
N TRP A 357 -15.51 -8.38 -28.54
CA TRP A 357 -16.03 -7.16 -29.18
C TRP A 357 -15.07 -5.96 -29.16
N THR A 358 -14.20 -5.85 -28.14
CA THR A 358 -13.27 -4.71 -27.99
C THR A 358 -11.98 -4.83 -28.81
N GLY A 359 -11.69 -5.96 -29.44
CA GLY A 359 -10.54 -6.15 -30.34
C GLY A 359 -9.17 -5.98 -29.66
N TYR A 360 -8.50 -7.09 -29.36
CA TYR A 360 -7.05 -7.28 -29.12
C TYR A 360 -6.22 -6.28 -28.29
N LEU A 361 -6.77 -5.28 -27.58
CA LEU A 361 -5.94 -4.28 -26.90
C LEU A 361 -5.57 -4.56 -25.44
N SER A 362 -5.88 -5.73 -24.87
CA SER A 362 -5.31 -6.11 -23.57
C SER A 362 -5.37 -7.63 -23.33
N ALA A 363 -4.40 -8.38 -23.86
CA ALA A 363 -4.13 -9.74 -23.37
C ALA A 363 -3.17 -9.66 -22.16
N GLY A 364 -3.62 -9.02 -21.09
CA GLY A 364 -2.95 -9.11 -19.79
C GLY A 364 -3.42 -10.39 -19.09
N LEU A 365 -2.51 -11.35 -18.92
CA LEU A 365 -2.71 -12.51 -18.04
C LEU A 365 -3.09 -11.98 -16.65
N LYS A 366 -4.28 -12.32 -16.13
CA LYS A 366 -4.57 -12.14 -14.70
C LYS A 366 -3.49 -12.93 -13.95
N VAL A 367 -2.71 -12.27 -13.09
CA VAL A 367 -1.70 -12.94 -12.26
C VAL A 367 -2.42 -13.97 -11.37
N PHE A 368 -1.99 -15.22 -11.43
CA PHE A 368 -2.74 -16.35 -10.87
C PHE A 368 -2.36 -16.62 -9.41
N GLY A 369 -3.36 -16.54 -8.53
CA GLY A 369 -3.26 -17.09 -7.17
C GLY A 369 -3.69 -18.57 -7.13
N PRO A 370 -3.36 -19.32 -6.06
CA PRO A 370 -3.81 -20.70 -5.90
C PRO A 370 -5.35 -20.76 -5.85
N MET A 371 -5.98 -21.45 -6.82
CA MET A 371 -7.46 -21.62 -6.89
C MET A 371 -8.09 -22.21 -5.63
N ALA A 372 -7.27 -22.87 -4.79
CA ALA A 372 -7.67 -23.33 -3.46
C ALA A 372 -8.04 -22.19 -2.49
N ALA A 373 -7.76 -20.92 -2.82
CA ALA A 373 -8.07 -19.74 -2.00
C ALA A 373 -9.45 -19.13 -2.26
N VAL A 374 -10.17 -19.53 -3.33
CA VAL A 374 -11.45 -18.89 -3.71
C VAL A 374 -12.63 -19.56 -3.00
N GLY A 375 -13.37 -18.80 -2.20
CA GLY A 375 -14.59 -19.26 -1.53
C GLY A 375 -14.41 -19.59 -0.05
N TRP A 376 -14.71 -20.83 0.36
CA TRP A 376 -14.81 -21.24 1.77
C TRP A 376 -13.57 -20.99 2.66
N PRO A 377 -12.30 -20.95 2.17
CA PRO A 377 -11.13 -20.69 3.03
C PRO A 377 -11.19 -19.42 3.86
N ALA A 378 -11.83 -18.35 3.38
CA ALA A 378 -12.01 -17.11 4.16
C ALA A 378 -13.03 -17.26 5.31
N ALA A 379 -13.97 -18.20 5.16
CA ALA A 379 -15.03 -18.50 6.13
C ALA A 379 -14.61 -19.56 7.17
N LEU A 380 -13.68 -20.45 6.82
CA LEU A 380 -13.17 -21.53 7.69
C LEU A 380 -12.69 -21.05 9.07
N PRO A 381 -11.87 -19.98 9.18
CA PRO A 381 -11.43 -19.48 10.47
C PRO A 381 -12.57 -19.05 11.40
N LEU A 382 -13.66 -18.52 10.84
CA LEU A 382 -14.78 -17.98 11.60
C LEU A 382 -15.58 -19.08 12.29
N ILE A 383 -15.68 -20.27 11.70
CA ILE A 383 -16.42 -21.39 12.29
C ILE A 383 -15.54 -22.38 13.06
N GLY A 384 -14.23 -22.13 13.15
CA GLY A 384 -13.31 -22.90 14.01
C GLY A 384 -12.32 -23.81 13.29
N ALA A 385 -12.23 -23.75 11.96
CA ALA A 385 -11.34 -24.59 11.16
C ALA A 385 -9.94 -23.99 10.90
N GLY A 386 -9.42 -23.17 11.82
CA GLY A 386 -8.14 -22.47 11.67
C GLY A 386 -7.15 -22.56 12.84
N VAL A 387 -7.39 -23.36 13.87
CA VAL A 387 -6.59 -23.31 15.12
C VAL A 387 -5.31 -24.16 15.04
N VAL A 388 -4.13 -23.55 15.04
CA VAL A 388 -2.82 -24.26 14.98
C VAL A 388 -2.57 -25.25 16.14
N ASN A 389 -3.40 -25.27 17.20
CA ASN A 389 -3.18 -26.06 18.42
C ASN A 389 -4.03 -27.35 18.58
N THR A 390 -4.73 -27.86 17.55
CA THR A 390 -5.39 -29.19 17.61
C THR A 390 -4.85 -30.12 16.52
N GLY A 391 -3.87 -30.94 16.89
CA GLY A 391 -2.81 -31.46 16.01
C GLY A 391 -3.10 -32.59 15.01
N LEU A 392 -4.34 -32.83 14.55
CA LEU A 392 -4.60 -33.86 13.51
C LEU A 392 -5.65 -33.47 12.43
N ASN A 393 -6.78 -32.86 12.80
CA ASN A 393 -7.87 -32.58 11.84
C ASN A 393 -7.60 -31.38 10.91
N ILE A 394 -6.66 -30.49 11.26
CA ILE A 394 -6.45 -29.20 10.58
C ILE A 394 -5.44 -29.28 9.46
N ASP A 395 -4.43 -30.15 9.59
CA ASP A 395 -3.54 -30.48 8.47
C ASP A 395 -4.37 -31.09 7.32
N GLN A 396 -5.35 -31.93 7.64
CA GLN A 396 -6.27 -32.48 6.65
C GLN A 396 -7.22 -31.40 6.07
N ALA A 397 -7.68 -30.43 6.87
CA ALA A 397 -8.54 -29.33 6.41
C ALA A 397 -7.85 -28.40 5.40
N ILE A 398 -6.54 -28.19 5.57
CA ILE A 398 -5.73 -27.25 4.79
C ILE A 398 -4.95 -27.96 3.67
N ASN A 399 -4.34 -29.10 3.96
CA ASN A 399 -3.43 -29.86 3.09
C ASN A 399 -4.02 -31.19 2.59
N GLY A 400 -5.29 -31.50 2.91
CA GLY A 400 -5.96 -32.71 2.42
C GLY A 400 -5.90 -32.81 0.90
N ILE A 401 -5.51 -33.99 0.40
CA ILE A 401 -5.24 -34.25 -1.01
C ILE A 401 -6.56 -34.27 -1.79
N THR A 402 -7.64 -34.73 -1.14
CA THR A 402 -8.99 -34.77 -1.73
C THR A 402 -9.93 -33.73 -1.12
N ALA A 403 -10.95 -33.30 -1.87
CA ALA A 403 -12.00 -32.42 -1.35
C ALA A 403 -12.76 -33.05 -0.17
N THR A 404 -12.92 -34.38 -0.17
CA THR A 404 -13.51 -35.16 0.91
C THR A 404 -12.67 -35.13 2.19
N GLU A 405 -11.36 -35.29 2.08
CA GLU A 405 -10.43 -35.17 3.22
C GLU A 405 -10.47 -33.76 3.81
N ARG A 406 -10.44 -32.73 2.96
CA ARG A 406 -10.52 -31.33 3.42
C ARG A 406 -11.83 -31.06 4.16
N ARG A 407 -12.97 -31.53 3.64
CA ARG A 407 -14.28 -31.39 4.31
C ARG A 407 -14.33 -32.12 5.65
N ALA A 408 -13.79 -33.34 5.73
CA ALA A 408 -13.72 -34.10 6.97
C ALA A 408 -12.87 -33.39 8.04
N GLY A 409 -11.72 -32.84 7.66
CA GLY A 409 -10.87 -32.06 8.56
C GLY A 409 -11.55 -30.81 9.11
N VAL A 410 -12.28 -30.08 8.26
CA VAL A 410 -13.08 -28.91 8.65
C VAL A 410 -14.17 -29.29 9.64
N ILE A 411 -14.93 -30.35 9.36
CA ILE A 411 -15.97 -30.85 10.28
C ILE A 411 -15.34 -31.19 11.63
N GLY A 412 -14.24 -31.95 11.64
CA GLY A 412 -13.53 -32.31 12.87
C GLY A 412 -13.15 -31.09 13.71
N ALA A 413 -12.61 -30.03 13.10
CA ALA A 413 -12.21 -28.81 13.80
C ALA A 413 -13.41 -28.03 14.40
N VAL A 414 -14.51 -27.90 13.65
CA VAL A 414 -15.74 -27.23 14.13
C VAL A 414 -16.35 -28.02 15.31
N LEU A 415 -16.38 -29.35 15.21
CA LEU A 415 -16.89 -30.21 16.28
C LEU A 415 -16.07 -30.08 17.57
N SER A 416 -14.74 -29.99 17.48
CA SER A 416 -13.88 -29.74 18.64
C SER A 416 -14.13 -28.37 19.30
N ALA A 417 -14.42 -27.33 18.51
CA ALA A 417 -14.79 -26.02 19.07
C ALA A 417 -16.14 -26.07 19.82
N ILE A 418 -17.12 -26.81 19.27
CA ILE A 418 -18.41 -27.06 19.94
C ILE A 418 -18.19 -27.80 21.26
N GLU A 419 -17.36 -28.83 21.27
CA GLU A 419 -17.05 -29.61 22.47
C GLU A 419 -16.40 -28.76 23.56
N THR A 420 -15.45 -27.92 23.17
CA THR A 420 -14.78 -26.99 24.10
C THR A 420 -15.79 -26.12 24.83
N VAL A 421 -16.75 -25.51 24.12
CA VAL A 421 -17.75 -24.62 24.72
C VAL A 421 -18.74 -25.37 25.64
N PHE A 422 -19.23 -26.53 25.21
CA PHE A 422 -20.26 -27.27 25.93
C PHE A 422 -19.74 -28.06 27.14
N ASN A 423 -18.43 -28.31 27.23
CA ASN A 423 -17.79 -29.02 28.34
C ASN A 423 -17.31 -28.08 29.48
N ILE A 424 -17.40 -26.75 29.33
CA ILE A 424 -16.98 -25.76 30.35
C ILE A 424 -17.64 -25.92 31.73
N PRO A 425 -18.95 -26.23 31.86
CA PRO A 425 -19.56 -26.43 33.18
C PRO A 425 -18.92 -27.56 34.00
N PHE A 426 -18.27 -28.52 33.35
CA PHE A 426 -17.50 -29.58 34.02
C PHE A 426 -16.16 -29.06 34.57
N LEU A 427 -15.51 -28.09 33.91
CA LEU A 427 -14.23 -27.53 34.32
C LEU A 427 -14.34 -26.57 35.51
N ILE A 428 -15.47 -25.87 35.66
CA ILE A 428 -15.71 -24.95 36.79
C ILE A 428 -16.17 -25.72 38.05
N GLY A 429 -16.67 -26.95 37.91
CA GLY A 429 -17.25 -27.75 39.00
C GLY A 429 -16.33 -28.76 39.68
N THR A 430 -15.17 -29.10 39.10
CA THR A 430 -14.22 -30.07 39.68
C THR A 430 -12.84 -29.45 39.78
N GLY A 431 -12.39 -29.20 41.01
CA GLY A 431 -11.00 -28.86 41.30
C GLY A 431 -10.05 -29.92 40.75
N ALA A 432 -8.88 -29.46 40.31
CA ALA A 432 -7.82 -30.21 39.65
C ALA A 432 -7.62 -31.64 40.17
N GLN A 433 -8.22 -32.62 39.49
CA GLN A 433 -7.80 -34.02 39.34
C GLN A 433 -8.97 -34.80 38.74
N LEU A 434 -8.81 -35.32 37.51
CA LEU A 434 -9.36 -36.61 37.10
C LEU A 434 -8.83 -37.03 35.73
N GLU A 435 -8.25 -38.22 35.70
CA GLU A 435 -7.98 -39.01 34.51
C GLU A 435 -9.28 -39.23 33.72
N VAL A 436 -9.20 -39.07 32.39
CA VAL A 436 -10.30 -39.40 31.48
C VAL A 436 -10.52 -40.91 31.53
N GLY A 437 -11.65 -41.33 32.09
CA GLY A 437 -12.03 -42.73 32.16
C GLY A 437 -12.63 -43.25 30.84
N PRO A 438 -12.49 -44.55 30.53
CA PRO A 438 -12.87 -45.19 29.26
C PRO A 438 -14.38 -45.13 28.91
N GLN A 439 -15.24 -44.62 29.80
CA GLN A 439 -16.69 -44.47 29.55
C GLN A 439 -17.06 -43.20 28.77
N VAL A 440 -16.26 -42.13 28.87
CA VAL A 440 -16.46 -40.90 28.06
C VAL A 440 -16.00 -41.13 26.63
N GLU A 441 -14.86 -41.81 26.48
CA GLU A 441 -14.29 -42.19 25.19
C GLU A 441 -15.20 -43.16 24.40
N TYR A 442 -15.90 -44.07 25.10
CA TYR A 442 -16.88 -44.97 24.48
C TYR A 442 -18.14 -44.24 23.99
N ALA A 443 -18.68 -43.31 24.80
CA ALA A 443 -19.86 -42.52 24.43
C ALA A 443 -19.55 -41.53 23.28
N GLU A 444 -18.36 -40.94 23.27
CA GLU A 444 -17.88 -40.09 22.17
C GLU A 444 -17.62 -40.90 20.89
N ALA A 445 -17.07 -42.12 21.00
CA ALA A 445 -16.88 -43.01 19.85
C ALA A 445 -18.21 -43.53 19.25
N GLU A 446 -19.24 -43.75 20.06
CA GLU A 446 -20.59 -44.11 19.60
C GLU A 446 -21.31 -42.92 18.93
N GLU A 447 -21.19 -41.71 19.49
CA GLU A 447 -21.74 -40.48 18.90
C GLU A 447 -21.03 -40.13 17.58
N MET A 448 -19.71 -40.33 17.51
CA MET A 448 -18.91 -40.14 16.28
C MET A 448 -19.24 -41.18 15.20
N ARG A 449 -19.52 -42.43 15.58
CA ARG A 449 -20.00 -43.47 14.64
C ARG A 449 -21.33 -43.12 13.99
N GLY A 450 -22.30 -42.61 14.77
CA GLY A 450 -23.60 -42.19 14.24
C GLY A 450 -23.51 -41.00 13.26
N LEU A 451 -22.57 -40.08 13.50
CA LEU A 451 -22.27 -38.97 12.58
C LEU A 451 -21.54 -39.42 11.31
N ILE A 452 -20.64 -40.42 11.39
CA ILE A 452 -19.95 -40.99 10.22
C ILE A 452 -20.94 -41.78 9.31
N GLU A 453 -21.90 -42.50 9.88
CA GLU A 453 -22.98 -43.16 9.12
C GLU A 453 -23.86 -42.17 8.34
N LEU A 454 -24.11 -40.97 8.90
CA LEU A 454 -24.81 -39.89 8.19
C LEU A 454 -24.01 -39.31 7.01
N THR A 455 -22.67 -39.40 7.04
CA THR A 455 -21.79 -38.88 5.96
C THR A 455 -21.51 -39.87 4.83
N SER A 456 -21.84 -41.16 5.01
CA SER A 456 -21.44 -42.25 4.09
C SER A 456 -22.56 -42.75 3.18
N ALA A 457 -23.75 -42.15 3.21
CA ALA A 457 -24.93 -42.61 2.46
C ALA A 457 -24.87 -42.47 0.92
N ASP A 458 -23.78 -41.92 0.34
CA ASP A 458 -23.67 -41.65 -1.11
C ASP A 458 -22.58 -42.46 -1.86
N SER A 459 -21.97 -43.48 -1.25
CA SER A 459 -21.07 -44.41 -1.94
C SER A 459 -21.83 -45.64 -2.48
N ARG A 460 -22.06 -45.69 -3.80
CA ARG A 460 -22.61 -46.89 -4.47
C ARG A 460 -21.59 -48.05 -4.47
N LEU A 461 -21.91 -49.07 -3.66
CA LEU A 461 -21.64 -50.53 -3.77
C LEU A 461 -20.37 -51.02 -4.50
N LEU A 462 -19.43 -51.57 -3.72
CA LEU A 462 -18.56 -52.70 -4.10
C LEU A 462 -18.62 -53.78 -3.00
N PRO A 463 -18.51 -55.09 -3.31
CA PRO A 463 -18.73 -56.18 -2.36
C PRO A 463 -17.54 -56.39 -1.39
N PRO A 464 -17.76 -57.03 -0.23
CA PRO A 464 -16.82 -57.04 0.89
C PRO A 464 -15.65 -58.02 0.65
N LEU A 465 -14.44 -57.59 1.03
CA LEU A 465 -13.27 -58.45 1.19
C LEU A 465 -13.11 -58.79 2.69
N ASP A 466 -12.96 -60.08 2.97
CA ASP A 466 -12.83 -60.65 4.31
C ASP A 466 -11.61 -60.11 5.09
N PRO A 467 -11.69 -60.02 6.44
CA PRO A 467 -10.59 -59.55 7.27
C PRO A 467 -9.58 -60.67 7.57
N PRO A 468 -8.26 -60.40 7.60
CA PRO A 468 -7.29 -61.31 8.21
C PRO A 468 -7.24 -61.11 9.74
N PRO A 469 -6.80 -62.14 10.51
CA PRO A 469 -7.09 -62.25 11.92
C PRO A 469 -6.06 -61.58 12.84
N VAL A 470 -6.56 -61.18 14.01
CA VAL A 470 -5.82 -60.69 15.19
C VAL A 470 -5.00 -61.82 15.83
N ARG A 471 -3.76 -61.54 16.27
CA ARG A 471 -3.14 -62.26 17.39
C ARG A 471 -2.33 -61.34 18.31
N SER A 472 -2.43 -61.70 19.57
CA SER A 472 -2.02 -61.08 20.82
C SER A 472 -0.53 -61.21 21.17
N SER A 473 -0.13 -60.37 22.11
CA SER A 473 1.11 -60.29 22.89
C SER A 473 1.74 -61.62 23.37
N ASN A 474 3.08 -61.74 23.24
CA ASN A 474 4.08 -61.84 24.34
C ASN A 474 5.35 -62.64 23.92
N GLU A 475 6.43 -62.34 24.66
CA GLU A 475 7.66 -63.13 24.91
C GLU A 475 8.93 -62.92 24.06
N THR A 476 9.95 -62.50 24.81
CA THR A 476 11.41 -62.59 24.61
C THR A 476 11.92 -63.99 24.28
N ALA A 477 12.90 -64.12 23.39
CA ALA A 477 14.18 -64.82 23.62
C ALA A 477 15.07 -64.89 22.36
N SER A 478 16.36 -64.91 22.63
CA SER A 478 17.55 -64.89 21.76
C SER A 478 17.94 -66.28 21.26
N GLU A 479 18.56 -66.39 20.06
CA GLU A 479 19.60 -67.38 19.67
C GLU A 479 20.06 -67.08 18.23
N LEU A 480 21.23 -66.48 17.99
CA LEU A 480 22.58 -67.07 17.82
C LEU A 480 22.75 -68.05 16.63
N ALA A 481 23.57 -67.57 15.69
CA ALA A 481 24.74 -68.22 15.11
C ALA A 481 24.63 -69.10 13.83
N ASN A 482 25.46 -68.66 12.87
CA ASN A 482 26.28 -69.40 11.89
C ASN A 482 25.72 -69.55 10.48
N GLU A 483 26.52 -69.52 9.40
CA GLU A 483 27.90 -69.09 9.12
C GLU A 483 28.00 -68.98 7.57
N ILE A 484 28.80 -68.04 7.10
CA ILE A 484 29.30 -67.74 5.72
C ILE A 484 30.19 -68.92 5.20
N PRO A 485 30.69 -69.10 3.93
CA PRO A 485 30.83 -68.20 2.74
C PRO A 485 30.56 -68.79 1.33
N GLY A 486 30.58 -67.89 0.32
CA GLY A 486 31.06 -68.22 -1.04
C GLY A 486 30.75 -67.15 -2.11
N GLU A 487 31.71 -66.27 -2.38
CA GLU A 487 32.00 -65.48 -3.62
C GLU A 487 30.82 -64.79 -4.35
N SER A 488 30.77 -63.47 -4.60
CA SER A 488 31.80 -62.67 -5.29
C SER A 488 31.44 -61.17 -5.21
N THR A 489 32.41 -60.33 -4.80
CA THR A 489 32.74 -58.97 -5.32
C THR A 489 31.66 -57.87 -5.39
N PHE A 490 31.78 -56.67 -4.77
CA PHE A 490 32.85 -55.98 -4.02
C PHE A 490 32.21 -55.02 -3.00
N VAL A 491 32.80 -54.92 -1.80
CA VAL A 491 32.32 -54.18 -0.62
C VAL A 491 33.46 -53.34 -0.04
N ASP A 492 33.08 -52.13 0.40
CA ASP A 492 33.59 -51.24 1.46
C ASP A 492 35.06 -50.85 1.67
N VAL A 493 35.17 -49.57 2.05
CA VAL A 493 35.92 -48.96 3.17
C VAL A 493 37.43 -49.21 3.24
N THR A 494 38.20 -48.12 3.30
CA THR A 494 39.10 -47.70 4.42
C THR A 494 40.02 -46.59 3.89
N GLU A 495 40.27 -45.53 4.68
CA GLU A 495 41.28 -44.50 4.41
C GLU A 495 42.68 -45.11 4.12
N PRO A 496 43.52 -44.45 3.30
CA PRO A 496 44.78 -43.99 3.89
C PRO A 496 45.37 -42.69 3.32
N SER A 497 46.02 -41.98 4.23
CA SER A 497 46.96 -40.86 4.04
C SER A 497 48.09 -41.13 3.04
N ILE A 498 48.43 -40.10 2.24
CA ILE A 498 49.79 -39.90 1.72
C ILE A 498 50.16 -38.40 1.84
N THR A 499 51.03 -38.07 2.79
CA THR A 499 51.90 -36.86 2.80
C THR A 499 53.20 -37.23 2.02
N PRO A 500 54.01 -36.31 1.43
CA PRO A 500 54.42 -35.02 2.02
C PRO A 500 54.69 -33.78 1.10
N ALA A 501 54.48 -32.59 1.70
CA ALA A 501 55.23 -31.31 1.62
C ALA A 501 55.39 -30.50 0.29
N PRO A 502 55.69 -29.18 0.35
CA PRO A 502 55.23 -28.13 1.27
C PRO A 502 54.60 -26.97 0.47
N ARG A 503 53.47 -26.41 0.91
CA ARG A 503 53.00 -25.11 0.38
C ARG A 503 52.59 -24.18 1.52
N GLN A 504 53.60 -23.41 1.92
CA GLN A 504 53.58 -22.02 2.38
C GLN A 504 52.28 -21.55 3.05
N GLY A 505 52.42 -21.24 4.34
CA GLY A 505 51.35 -20.71 5.18
C GLY A 505 50.64 -19.53 4.55
N SER A 506 49.31 -19.60 4.54
CA SER A 506 48.47 -18.43 4.35
C SER A 506 48.62 -17.56 5.60
N THR A 507 49.56 -16.62 5.53
CA THR A 507 49.65 -15.50 6.46
C THR A 507 48.33 -14.75 6.36
N PHE A 508 47.46 -14.92 7.35
CA PHE A 508 46.27 -14.07 7.48
C PHE A 508 46.76 -12.62 7.56
N ALA A 509 46.22 -11.74 6.71
CA ALA A 509 46.59 -10.32 6.73
C ALA A 509 46.32 -9.75 8.14
N GLN A 510 47.38 -9.28 8.81
CA GLN A 510 47.30 -8.68 10.14
C GLN A 510 46.33 -7.49 10.12
N VAL A 511 45.56 -7.33 11.20
CA VAL A 511 44.66 -6.19 11.36
C VAL A 511 45.51 -4.90 11.40
N PRO A 512 45.21 -3.89 10.56
CA PRO A 512 45.97 -2.64 10.57
C PRO A 512 45.94 -1.97 11.94
N ALA A 513 47.05 -1.36 12.35
CA ALA A 513 47.17 -0.71 13.66
C ALA A 513 46.11 0.40 13.88
N SER A 514 45.61 1.01 12.80
CA SER A 514 44.54 2.03 12.84
C SER A 514 43.18 1.50 13.33
N TYR A 515 42.99 0.17 13.41
CA TYR A 515 41.74 -0.43 13.89
C TYR A 515 41.76 -0.70 15.40
N ARG A 516 42.91 -0.55 16.06
CA ARG A 516 43.02 -0.75 17.51
C ARG A 516 42.21 0.31 18.24
N CYS A 517 41.43 -0.10 19.23
CA CYS A 517 40.82 0.84 20.15
C CYS A 517 41.78 1.15 21.32
N ASN A 518 41.73 2.40 21.80
CA ASN A 518 42.51 2.87 22.95
C ASN A 518 41.77 2.63 24.29
N GLU A 519 40.75 1.77 24.30
CA GLU A 519 39.91 1.49 25.48
C GLU A 519 40.55 0.39 26.35
N LEU A 520 40.54 0.59 27.67
CA LEU A 520 41.03 -0.39 28.63
C LEU A 520 39.93 -1.44 28.90
N LEU A 521 39.97 -2.55 28.16
CA LEU A 521 39.00 -3.64 28.29
C LEU A 521 38.98 -4.29 29.68
N ALA A 522 40.06 -4.18 30.46
CA ALA A 522 40.16 -4.71 31.83
C ALA A 522 39.12 -4.12 32.82
N GLN A 523 38.45 -3.02 32.47
CA GLN A 523 37.41 -2.38 33.29
C GLN A 523 35.98 -2.79 32.90
N HIS A 524 35.80 -3.60 31.85
CA HIS A 524 34.50 -3.96 31.29
C HIS A 524 34.21 -5.46 31.48
N ALA A 525 32.94 -5.82 31.66
CA ALA A 525 32.54 -7.21 31.83
C ALA A 525 32.59 -7.96 30.48
N VAL A 526 33.32 -9.08 30.45
CA VAL A 526 33.29 -10.03 29.33
C VAL A 526 32.08 -10.95 29.47
N GLU A 527 31.36 -11.16 28.37
CA GLU A 527 30.26 -12.12 28.35
C GLU A 527 30.80 -13.57 28.30
N ALA A 528 30.62 -14.29 29.40
CA ALA A 528 31.04 -15.69 29.56
C ALA A 528 29.93 -16.71 29.30
N THR A 529 28.72 -16.26 28.93
CA THR A 529 27.60 -17.14 28.63
C THR A 529 27.79 -17.79 27.25
N PRO A 530 27.73 -19.13 27.13
CA PRO A 530 27.86 -19.81 25.85
C PRO A 530 26.80 -19.33 24.86
N GLY A 531 27.23 -18.87 23.68
CA GLY A 531 26.34 -18.34 22.65
C GLY A 531 26.91 -17.16 21.88
N LYS A 532 26.03 -16.39 21.22
CA LYS A 532 26.36 -15.32 20.27
C LYS A 532 27.36 -14.28 20.79
N TYR A 533 27.37 -14.01 22.09
CA TYR A 533 28.16 -12.95 22.72
C TYR A 533 29.37 -13.47 23.49
N GLU A 534 29.65 -14.77 23.44
CA GLU A 534 30.76 -15.39 24.15
C GLU A 534 32.10 -14.73 23.78
N GLY A 535 32.83 -14.23 24.78
CA GLY A 535 34.13 -13.59 24.60
C GLY A 535 34.10 -12.13 24.09
N ILE A 536 32.95 -11.45 24.19
CA ILE A 536 32.76 -10.05 23.79
C ILE A 536 32.64 -9.15 25.02
N TYR A 537 33.27 -7.97 24.96
CA TYR A 537 33.15 -6.91 25.95
C TYR A 537 32.03 -5.94 25.54
N ARG A 538 31.08 -5.67 26.44
CA ARG A 538 30.10 -4.59 26.27
C ARG A 538 30.66 -3.26 26.74
N LEU A 539 30.49 -2.23 25.93
CA LEU A 539 30.95 -0.86 26.20
C LEU A 539 29.75 0.07 26.36
N ASP A 540 29.86 1.07 27.23
CA ASP A 540 28.81 2.06 27.49
C ASP A 540 28.73 3.19 26.43
N LYS A 541 29.33 2.98 25.25
CA LYS A 541 29.43 3.96 24.14
C LYS A 541 29.32 3.27 22.78
N GLU A 542 28.97 4.00 21.73
CA GLU A 542 28.97 3.48 20.35
C GLU A 542 30.38 3.59 19.72
N PRO A 543 30.97 2.50 19.19
CA PRO A 543 30.41 1.15 19.05
C PRO A 543 30.37 0.35 20.37
N GLY A 544 29.19 -0.21 20.69
CA GLY A 544 28.92 -0.86 21.99
C GLY A 544 29.60 -2.19 22.29
N HIS A 545 30.43 -2.72 21.39
CA HIS A 545 31.03 -4.05 21.52
C HIS A 545 32.50 -4.04 21.10
N ALA A 546 33.34 -4.75 21.85
CA ALA A 546 34.75 -4.93 21.55
C ALA A 546 35.23 -6.37 21.85
N ILE A 547 36.33 -6.75 21.23
CA ILE A 547 37.03 -8.01 21.50
C ILE A 547 38.50 -7.75 21.81
N GLU A 548 39.12 -8.69 22.51
CA GLU A 548 40.57 -8.76 22.67
C GLU A 548 41.13 -9.85 21.75
N MET A 549 42.05 -9.46 20.86
CA MET A 549 42.69 -10.37 19.91
C MET A 549 44.19 -10.06 19.86
N ASP A 550 45.03 -11.06 20.09
CA ASP A 550 46.50 -10.93 20.13
C ASP A 550 47.03 -9.82 21.07
N GLY A 551 46.36 -9.61 22.21
CA GLY A 551 46.74 -8.61 23.23
C GLY A 551 46.41 -7.17 22.85
N ALA A 552 45.61 -6.96 21.79
CA ALA A 552 45.09 -5.65 21.40
C ALA A 552 43.55 -5.67 21.35
N ALA A 553 42.95 -4.54 21.70
CA ALA A 553 41.51 -4.35 21.72
C ALA A 553 41.00 -3.79 20.38
N TYR A 554 39.86 -4.30 19.91
CA TYR A 554 39.22 -3.89 18.64
C TYR A 554 37.72 -3.74 18.81
N TYR A 555 37.12 -2.70 18.20
CA TYR A 555 35.67 -2.58 18.10
C TYR A 555 35.09 -3.61 17.13
N VAL A 556 33.98 -4.25 17.50
CA VAL A 556 33.32 -5.26 16.66
C VAL A 556 31.84 -4.98 16.49
N ARG A 557 31.29 -5.50 15.39
CA ARG A 557 29.85 -5.48 15.12
C ARG A 557 29.39 -6.83 14.59
N TYR A 558 28.20 -7.24 14.98
CA TYR A 558 27.59 -8.47 14.51
C TYR A 558 26.80 -8.25 13.21
N PHE A 559 26.99 -9.15 12.25
CA PHE A 559 26.32 -9.18 10.96
C PHE A 559 25.51 -10.46 10.85
N ALA A 560 24.18 -10.35 10.79
CA ALA A 560 23.32 -11.51 10.58
C ALA A 560 23.47 -12.02 9.14
N ASP A 561 23.71 -13.32 8.98
CA ASP A 561 23.63 -14.01 7.68
C ASP A 561 22.37 -14.88 7.67
N SER A 562 21.65 -14.81 6.57
CA SER A 562 20.43 -15.53 6.23
C SER A 562 20.51 -17.07 6.29
N HIS A 563 21.71 -17.66 6.26
CA HIS A 563 21.86 -19.12 6.16
C HIS A 563 22.72 -19.78 7.26
N ASP A 564 23.52 -19.02 8.04
CA ASP A 564 24.54 -19.63 8.93
C ASP A 564 24.81 -18.85 10.24
N GLY A 565 23.76 -18.33 10.89
CA GLY A 565 23.86 -17.85 12.28
C GLY A 565 24.67 -16.56 12.52
N GLY A 566 25.05 -15.83 11.47
CA GLY A 566 25.69 -14.50 11.50
C GLY A 566 27.12 -14.46 12.08
N ASN A 567 27.92 -13.46 11.67
CA ASN A 567 29.34 -13.35 11.99
C ASN A 567 29.68 -12.00 12.64
N TRP A 568 30.68 -11.99 13.54
CA TRP A 568 31.24 -10.75 14.06
C TRP A 568 32.31 -10.20 13.11
N ALA A 569 32.48 -8.87 13.03
CA ALA A 569 33.58 -8.26 12.29
C ALA A 569 34.17 -7.06 13.03
N ILE A 570 35.49 -6.92 12.97
CA ILE A 570 36.23 -5.75 13.44
C ILE A 570 35.92 -4.57 12.51
N ILE A 571 35.62 -3.41 13.09
CA ILE A 571 35.25 -2.19 12.35
C ILE A 571 36.31 -1.10 12.50
N ASN A 572 36.38 -0.20 11.53
CA ASN A 572 37.28 0.95 11.58
C ASN A 572 36.73 2.01 12.56
N PRO A 573 37.48 2.42 13.60
CA PRO A 573 37.06 3.45 14.55
C PRO A 573 36.70 4.79 13.90
N GLU A 574 37.36 5.18 12.80
CA GLU A 574 37.08 6.45 12.11
C GLU A 574 35.81 6.39 11.25
N ARG A 575 35.34 5.18 10.90
CA ARG A 575 34.17 4.97 10.02
C ARG A 575 33.36 3.73 10.45
N PRO A 576 32.78 3.73 11.67
CA PRO A 576 32.16 2.54 12.26
C PRO A 576 30.91 2.03 11.51
N ASN A 577 30.32 2.85 10.64
CA ASN A 577 29.11 2.53 9.86
C ASN A 577 29.37 2.07 8.42
N GLN A 578 30.64 1.97 7.98
CA GLN A 578 30.96 1.54 6.60
C GLN A 578 31.27 0.03 6.53
N PHE A 579 30.42 -0.70 5.82
CA PHE A 579 30.54 -2.15 5.63
C PHE A 579 31.79 -2.57 4.82
N ALA A 580 32.19 -1.75 3.85
CA ALA A 580 33.23 -2.05 2.87
C ALA A 580 34.63 -2.34 3.46
N TYR A 581 34.85 -1.98 4.73
CA TYR A 581 36.13 -2.14 5.43
C TYR A 581 36.05 -3.00 6.69
N SER A 582 34.93 -3.72 6.89
CA SER A 582 34.75 -4.62 8.02
C SER A 582 35.59 -5.89 7.86
N LEU A 583 36.20 -6.32 8.96
CA LEU A 583 37.17 -7.42 9.00
C LEU A 583 36.56 -8.58 9.80
N PRO A 584 35.95 -9.60 9.15
CA PRO A 584 35.22 -10.64 9.85
C PRO A 584 36.10 -11.51 10.76
N VAL A 585 35.56 -11.89 11.91
CA VAL A 585 36.22 -12.62 13.00
C VAL A 585 35.27 -13.67 13.56
N ARG A 586 35.85 -14.76 14.07
CA ARG A 586 35.12 -15.84 14.74
C ARG A 586 35.86 -16.26 16.01
N LEU A 587 35.12 -16.77 16.98
CA LEU A 587 35.73 -17.40 18.16
C LEU A 587 36.09 -18.84 17.80
N GLY A 588 37.38 -19.19 17.86
CA GLY A 588 37.87 -20.53 17.59
C GLY A 588 37.57 -21.49 18.76
N SER A 589 37.65 -22.81 18.51
CA SER A 589 37.38 -23.86 19.53
C SER A 589 38.31 -23.83 20.75
N ALA A 590 39.41 -23.07 20.68
CA ALA A 590 40.34 -22.83 21.79
C ALA A 590 40.00 -21.57 22.62
N GLY A 591 38.85 -20.91 22.39
CA GLY A 591 38.43 -19.70 23.09
C GLY A 591 39.19 -18.43 22.70
N LYS A 592 39.86 -18.43 21.53
CA LYS A 592 40.59 -17.27 20.99
C LYS A 592 39.92 -16.75 19.73
N TRP A 593 39.87 -15.42 19.58
CA TRP A 593 39.37 -14.76 18.38
C TRP A 593 40.36 -14.92 17.23
N GLU A 594 39.85 -15.32 16.06
CA GLU A 594 40.64 -15.51 14.84
C GLU A 594 39.99 -14.78 13.65
N ARG A 595 40.82 -14.28 12.72
CA ARG A 595 40.37 -13.63 11.48
C ARG A 595 39.88 -14.66 10.47
N MET A 596 38.76 -14.37 9.80
CA MET A 596 38.25 -15.19 8.69
C MET A 596 38.37 -14.47 7.33
N PRO A 597 38.44 -15.21 6.21
CA PRO A 597 38.41 -14.63 4.86
C PRO A 597 37.13 -13.82 4.64
N ALA A 598 37.20 -12.74 3.84
CA ALA A 598 36.02 -11.97 3.47
C ALA A 598 35.02 -12.87 2.70
N LEU A 599 33.80 -13.01 3.24
CA LEU A 599 32.72 -13.75 2.61
C LEU A 599 32.30 -12.99 1.34
N ARG A 600 32.68 -13.51 0.16
CA ARG A 600 32.22 -12.96 -1.12
C ARG A 600 30.75 -13.30 -1.30
N LEU A 601 29.93 -12.29 -1.54
CA LEU A 601 28.55 -12.44 -2.04
C LEU A 601 28.58 -13.22 -3.37
N ARG A 602 27.89 -14.37 -3.43
CA ARG A 602 27.63 -15.07 -4.69
C ARG A 602 26.22 -14.73 -5.18
N GLY A 603 26.14 -13.86 -6.19
CA GLY A 603 24.90 -13.59 -6.92
C GLY A 603 24.95 -12.35 -7.82
N GLY A 604 25.17 -12.56 -9.14
CA GLY A 604 24.73 -11.65 -10.21
C GLY A 604 25.81 -11.01 -11.12
N GLY A 605 25.97 -11.54 -12.35
CA GLY A 605 26.30 -10.75 -13.57
C GLY A 605 27.76 -10.73 -14.07
N GLN A 606 27.97 -11.17 -15.31
CA GLN A 606 29.27 -11.36 -15.99
C GLN A 606 30.05 -10.06 -16.27
N CYS A 607 31.38 -10.10 -16.12
CA CYS A 607 32.33 -9.29 -16.89
C CYS A 607 33.43 -10.22 -17.41
N VAL A 608 33.46 -10.43 -18.72
CA VAL A 608 34.48 -11.20 -19.41
C VAL A 608 35.67 -10.28 -19.71
N GLY A 609 36.84 -10.63 -19.17
CA GLY A 609 38.16 -10.37 -19.77
C GLY A 609 38.73 -8.93 -19.80
N LYS A 610 39.61 -8.61 -18.85
CA LYS A 610 41.06 -8.38 -19.08
C LYS A 610 41.76 -8.01 -17.78
N ALA A 611 42.91 -8.62 -17.55
CA ALA A 611 43.80 -8.30 -16.44
C ALA A 611 44.58 -7.01 -16.73
N CYS A 612 44.68 -6.11 -15.76
CA CYS A 612 45.65 -5.02 -15.77
C CYS A 612 46.43 -5.03 -14.45
N LEU A 613 47.74 -5.23 -14.59
CA LEU A 613 48.80 -4.94 -13.62
C LEU A 613 49.07 -3.41 -13.59
N PRO A 614 49.87 -2.91 -12.63
CA PRO A 614 49.72 -1.57 -12.07
C PRO A 614 50.51 -0.50 -12.84
N GLU A 615 50.00 0.73 -12.88
CA GLU A 615 50.78 1.90 -13.29
C GLU A 615 50.83 2.96 -12.16
N THR A 616 52.04 3.09 -11.65
CA THR A 616 52.87 4.29 -11.40
C THR A 616 52.27 5.69 -11.58
N ASP A 617 52.70 6.57 -10.67
CA ASP A 617 52.60 8.04 -10.62
C ASP A 617 52.70 8.78 -11.98
N VAL A 618 51.89 9.83 -12.16
CA VAL A 618 52.31 11.26 -12.24
C VAL A 618 51.10 12.18 -12.52
N SER A 619 50.84 13.07 -11.57
CA SER A 619 50.39 14.49 -11.66
C SER A 619 49.52 14.99 -12.82
N SER A 620 48.33 15.51 -12.50
CA SER A 620 47.85 16.82 -12.96
C SER A 620 46.70 17.35 -12.10
N THR A 621 47.09 18.23 -11.17
CA THR A 621 46.45 19.49 -10.76
C THR A 621 44.95 19.68 -11.04
N GLU A 622 44.11 19.43 -10.03
CA GLU A 622 42.96 20.30 -9.77
C GLU A 622 42.95 20.68 -8.28
N ALA A 623 42.91 21.99 -8.05
CA ALA A 623 43.09 22.61 -6.75
C ALA A 623 41.94 22.25 -5.80
N THR A 624 42.32 21.69 -4.66
CA THR A 624 41.60 21.83 -3.39
C THR A 624 41.34 23.31 -3.10
N PRO A 625 40.12 23.74 -2.70
CA PRO A 625 40.03 24.84 -1.77
C PRO A 625 40.34 24.28 -0.38
N SER A 626 41.49 24.68 0.13
CA SER A 626 41.97 24.38 1.48
C SER A 626 41.01 24.87 2.57
N VAL A 627 40.88 24.03 3.61
CA VAL A 627 41.03 24.33 5.04
C VAL A 627 40.48 25.68 5.56
N ASP A 628 39.54 25.55 6.51
CA ASP A 628 39.29 26.45 7.64
C ASP A 628 39.69 27.92 7.44
N LEU A 629 38.73 28.71 6.96
CA LEU A 629 38.63 30.09 7.42
C LEU A 629 37.86 30.07 8.75
N PRO A 630 38.34 30.74 9.81
CA PRO A 630 37.53 30.90 11.01
C PRO A 630 36.22 31.56 10.60
N ARG A 631 35.12 30.86 10.91
CA ARG A 631 33.77 31.38 10.80
C ARG A 631 33.65 32.54 11.79
N VAL A 632 34.04 33.73 11.36
CA VAL A 632 33.75 34.96 12.09
C VAL A 632 32.23 35.11 12.03
N GLU A 633 31.55 34.86 13.14
CA GLU A 633 30.19 35.33 13.32
C GLU A 633 30.18 36.84 13.02
N PRO A 634 29.34 37.33 12.09
CA PRO A 634 29.16 38.75 11.94
C PRO A 634 28.72 39.31 13.29
N LEU A 635 29.37 40.38 13.73
CA LEU A 635 28.93 41.15 14.89
C LEU A 635 27.41 41.41 14.78
N PRO A 636 26.62 41.18 15.84
CA PRO A 636 25.20 41.48 15.84
C PRO A 636 24.97 42.94 15.40
N GLY A 637 24.26 43.14 14.29
CA GLY A 637 23.85 44.48 13.83
C GLY A 637 24.46 44.99 12.52
N VAL A 638 25.32 44.24 11.81
CA VAL A 638 25.75 44.60 10.44
C VAL A 638 24.80 43.96 9.42
N PRO A 639 24.06 44.73 8.59
CA PRO A 639 23.22 44.16 7.53
C PRO A 639 24.09 43.39 6.53
N CYS A 640 23.88 42.08 6.43
CA CYS A 640 24.49 41.29 5.36
C CYS A 640 23.75 41.65 4.05
N PRO A 641 24.44 42.03 2.95
CA PRO A 641 23.76 42.37 1.71
C PRO A 641 22.98 41.16 1.19
N LEU A 642 21.70 41.37 0.89
CA LEU A 642 20.83 40.32 0.33
C LEU A 642 21.43 39.82 -0.99
N ARG A 643 21.57 38.50 -1.10
CA ARG A 643 22.18 37.85 -2.27
C ARG A 643 21.09 37.30 -3.19
N PRO A 644 21.24 37.42 -4.53
CA PRO A 644 20.32 36.83 -5.48
C PRO A 644 20.25 35.30 -5.34
N VAL A 645 19.03 34.78 -5.23
CA VAL A 645 18.73 33.35 -5.03
C VAL A 645 18.68 32.60 -6.35
N THR A 646 18.05 33.21 -7.36
CA THR A 646 18.00 32.70 -8.73
C THR A 646 19.02 33.43 -9.60
N LYS A 647 19.71 32.71 -10.48
CA LYS A 647 20.61 33.28 -11.48
C LYS A 647 20.20 32.80 -12.87
N LEU A 648 20.02 33.74 -13.79
CA LEU A 648 19.82 33.46 -15.21
C LEU A 648 21.11 32.84 -15.79
N LYS A 649 21.01 31.63 -16.36
CA LYS A 649 22.15 30.89 -16.92
C LYS A 649 22.13 30.94 -18.44
N GLY A 650 23.29 31.17 -19.07
CA GLY A 650 23.44 31.06 -20.52
C GLY A 650 22.77 32.18 -21.32
N ILE A 651 22.54 33.35 -20.71
CA ILE A 651 21.90 34.51 -21.34
C ILE A 651 22.91 35.64 -21.48
N SER A 652 22.91 36.33 -22.62
CA SER A 652 23.71 37.55 -22.80
C SER A 652 23.15 38.68 -21.93
N GLU A 653 24.03 39.44 -21.26
CA GLU A 653 23.63 40.62 -20.47
C GLU A 653 22.81 41.63 -21.28
N THR A 654 23.00 41.66 -22.60
CA THR A 654 22.25 42.54 -23.52
C THR A 654 20.80 42.13 -23.73
N GLU A 655 20.43 40.86 -23.49
CA GLU A 655 19.06 40.34 -23.69
C GLU A 655 18.22 40.38 -22.41
N ILE A 656 18.85 40.46 -21.23
CA ILE A 656 18.19 40.45 -19.91
C ILE A 656 17.09 41.53 -19.80
N PRO A 657 17.30 42.81 -20.21
CA PRO A 657 16.24 43.83 -20.12
C PRO A 657 15.01 43.51 -20.97
N GLY A 658 15.20 42.90 -22.14
CA GLY A 658 14.12 42.47 -23.03
C GLY A 658 13.33 41.31 -22.45
N MET A 659 14.04 40.30 -21.91
CA MET A 659 13.44 39.16 -21.24
C MET A 659 12.68 39.56 -19.98
N ARG A 660 13.23 40.48 -19.18
CA ARG A 660 12.57 41.03 -18.00
C ARG A 660 11.24 41.68 -18.34
N ARG A 661 11.20 42.55 -19.36
CA ARG A 661 9.95 43.18 -19.80
C ARG A 661 8.93 42.17 -20.30
N TRP A 662 9.37 41.16 -21.04
CA TRP A 662 8.51 40.07 -21.50
C TRP A 662 7.96 39.23 -20.34
N ALA A 663 8.82 38.77 -19.43
CA ALA A 663 8.43 37.90 -18.31
C ALA A 663 7.50 38.60 -17.32
N MET A 664 7.78 39.86 -17.00
CA MET A 664 6.96 40.68 -16.10
C MET A 664 5.78 41.37 -16.81
N ASN A 665 5.56 41.12 -18.11
CA ASN A 665 4.50 41.73 -18.91
C ASN A 665 4.47 43.28 -18.81
N LEU A 666 5.64 43.92 -18.89
CA LEU A 666 5.78 45.37 -18.77
C LEU A 666 5.49 46.09 -20.10
N PRO A 667 4.95 47.33 -20.07
CA PRO A 667 4.74 48.13 -21.27
C PRO A 667 6.04 48.40 -22.05
N ASN A 668 5.96 48.34 -23.38
CA ASN A 668 7.09 48.63 -24.27
C ASN A 668 7.17 50.13 -24.60
N ALA A 669 8.19 50.82 -24.10
CA ALA A 669 8.42 52.25 -24.39
C ALA A 669 8.76 52.57 -25.87
N SER A 670 9.09 51.56 -26.69
CA SER A 670 9.57 51.73 -28.07
C SER A 670 8.69 51.07 -29.15
N ALA A 671 7.43 50.74 -28.83
CA ALA A 671 6.49 50.10 -29.76
C ALA A 671 5.89 51.05 -30.83
N GLU A 672 6.28 52.32 -30.86
CA GLU A 672 5.75 53.31 -31.80
C GLU A 672 6.31 53.18 -33.24
N THR A 673 7.32 52.34 -33.47
CA THR A 673 7.87 52.09 -34.82
C THR A 673 7.72 50.63 -35.27
N THR A 674 7.22 50.41 -36.49
CA THR A 674 6.92 49.08 -37.07
C THR A 674 8.14 48.15 -37.14
N SER A 675 9.36 48.70 -37.26
CA SER A 675 10.62 47.94 -37.29
C SER A 675 11.13 47.50 -35.91
N ALA A 676 10.77 48.24 -34.85
CA ALA A 676 11.06 47.86 -33.47
C ALA A 676 10.07 46.78 -33.00
N GLY A 677 8.80 46.89 -33.39
CA GLY A 677 7.77 45.87 -33.12
C GLY A 677 8.09 44.49 -33.71
N ARG A 678 8.55 44.42 -34.97
CA ARG A 678 8.97 43.13 -35.58
C ARG A 678 10.17 42.50 -34.86
N ARG A 679 11.17 43.30 -34.48
CA ARG A 679 12.34 42.80 -33.72
C ARG A 679 11.96 42.29 -32.33
N TYR A 680 11.00 42.95 -31.67
CA TYR A 680 10.48 42.50 -30.38
C TYR A 680 9.72 41.17 -30.47
N LEU A 681 8.89 40.98 -31.50
CA LEU A 681 8.18 39.71 -31.73
C LEU A 681 9.18 38.55 -31.99
N LEU A 682 10.16 38.77 -32.86
CA LEU A 682 11.23 37.79 -33.11
C LEU A 682 12.05 37.48 -31.85
N ALA A 683 12.29 38.45 -30.98
CA ALA A 683 12.94 38.24 -29.69
C ALA A 683 12.05 37.44 -28.71
N THR A 684 10.75 37.71 -28.71
CA THR A 684 9.76 37.02 -27.88
C THR A 684 9.70 35.52 -28.20
N ASP A 685 9.71 35.16 -29.49
CA ASP A 685 9.73 33.75 -29.91
C ASP A 685 11.00 33.03 -29.39
N ARG A 686 12.15 33.71 -29.41
CA ARG A 686 13.40 33.18 -28.83
C ARG A 686 13.31 33.02 -27.31
N TYR A 687 12.66 33.95 -26.61
CA TYR A 687 12.46 33.85 -25.16
C TYR A 687 11.53 32.69 -24.81
N VAL A 688 10.42 32.53 -25.55
CA VAL A 688 9.48 31.40 -25.39
C VAL A 688 10.19 30.07 -25.60
N ALA A 689 11.04 29.95 -26.64
CA ALA A 689 11.82 28.75 -26.88
C ALA A 689 12.80 28.47 -25.72
N HIS A 690 13.58 29.47 -25.31
CA HIS A 690 14.54 29.35 -24.21
C HIS A 690 13.90 28.89 -22.90
N PHE A 691 12.84 29.57 -22.46
CA PHE A 691 12.14 29.20 -21.23
C PHE A 691 11.32 27.91 -21.38
N GLY A 692 10.94 27.53 -22.60
CA GLY A 692 10.37 26.21 -22.90
C GLY A 692 11.36 25.07 -22.66
N GLU A 693 12.61 25.24 -23.05
CA GLU A 693 13.70 24.30 -22.73
C GLU A 693 13.96 24.25 -21.22
N GLN A 694 14.02 25.40 -20.54
CA GLN A 694 14.18 25.44 -19.07
C GLN A 694 13.03 24.75 -18.34
N ARG A 695 11.77 24.98 -18.77
CA ARG A 695 10.60 24.28 -18.21
C ARG A 695 10.73 22.77 -18.37
N THR A 696 11.18 22.31 -19.52
CA THR A 696 11.36 20.87 -19.80
C THR A 696 12.45 20.27 -18.92
N ALA A 697 13.58 20.98 -18.76
CA ALA A 697 14.64 20.57 -17.84
C ALA A 697 14.17 20.52 -16.37
N LEU A 698 13.39 21.52 -15.95
CA LEU A 698 12.82 21.59 -14.60
C LEU A 698 11.78 20.48 -14.36
N LEU A 699 10.98 20.12 -15.37
CA LEU A 699 10.06 18.99 -15.29
C LEU A 699 10.81 17.67 -15.11
N ASN A 700 11.85 17.43 -15.92
CA ASN A 700 12.68 16.23 -15.80
C ASN A 700 13.38 16.17 -14.42
N ASP A 701 13.88 17.29 -13.91
CA ASP A 701 14.46 17.38 -12.56
C ASP A 701 13.41 17.11 -11.47
N ALA A 702 12.19 17.62 -11.62
CA ALA A 702 11.10 17.34 -10.69
C ALA A 702 10.68 15.86 -10.72
N GLU A 703 10.59 15.25 -11.90
CA GLU A 703 10.31 13.82 -12.05
C GLU A 703 11.40 12.93 -11.44
N ALA A 704 12.67 13.25 -11.70
CA ALA A 704 13.80 12.55 -11.09
C ALA A 704 13.77 12.73 -9.56
N PHE A 705 13.56 13.95 -9.08
CA PHE A 705 13.48 14.25 -7.66
C PHE A 705 12.41 13.41 -6.97
N TYR A 706 11.17 13.39 -7.44
CA TYR A 706 10.10 12.62 -6.80
C TYR A 706 10.26 11.10 -6.96
N ARG A 707 10.88 10.63 -8.05
CA ARG A 707 11.20 9.21 -8.25
C ARG A 707 12.28 8.72 -7.29
N GLU A 708 13.25 9.58 -6.98
CA GLU A 708 14.37 9.27 -6.09
C GLU A 708 14.12 9.70 -4.64
N LEU A 709 13.03 10.45 -4.38
CA LEU A 709 12.70 10.99 -3.07
C LEU A 709 12.46 9.84 -2.08
N LYS A 710 13.42 9.65 -1.18
CA LYS A 710 13.25 8.76 -0.04
C LYS A 710 12.53 9.52 1.06
N TRP A 711 11.30 9.12 1.38
CA TRP A 711 10.47 9.76 2.40
C TRP A 711 11.16 9.89 3.77
N ILE A 712 12.08 8.97 4.11
CA ILE A 712 12.90 9.05 5.34
C ILE A 712 13.84 10.26 5.40
N ASN A 713 14.17 10.86 4.27
CA ASN A 713 15.04 12.05 4.20
C ASN A 713 14.26 13.36 4.35
N LEU A 714 12.92 13.30 4.47
CA LEU A 714 12.10 14.47 4.69
C LEU A 714 12.31 15.01 6.12
N PRO A 715 12.21 16.33 6.32
CA PRO A 715 12.19 16.92 7.66
C PRO A 715 11.15 16.28 8.58
N GLN A 716 11.46 16.20 9.87
CA GLN A 716 10.51 15.73 10.88
C GLN A 716 9.25 16.60 10.87
N ARG A 717 8.08 15.95 10.88
CA ARG A 717 6.79 16.64 10.90
C ARG A 717 6.59 17.35 12.25
N PRO A 718 6.18 18.63 12.24
CA PRO A 718 5.86 19.34 13.47
C PRO A 718 4.60 18.77 14.14
N VAL A 719 4.52 18.90 15.46
CA VAL A 719 3.32 18.51 16.22
C VAL A 719 2.19 19.47 15.85
N ILE A 720 1.09 18.94 15.32
CA ILE A 720 -0.10 19.73 15.01
C ILE A 720 -0.73 20.18 16.33
N PRO A 721 -0.87 21.48 16.57
CA PRO A 721 -1.43 21.95 17.83
C PRO A 721 -2.94 21.67 17.94
N PRO A 722 -3.48 21.52 19.15
CA PRO A 722 -4.92 21.39 19.35
C PRO A 722 -5.62 22.70 18.95
N VAL A 723 -6.62 22.61 18.07
CA VAL A 723 -7.39 23.76 17.57
C VAL A 723 -8.88 23.61 17.93
N SER A 724 -9.56 24.75 18.14
CA SER A 724 -11.00 24.79 18.39
C SER A 724 -11.73 25.63 17.34
N PRO A 725 -13.02 25.33 17.04
CA PRO A 725 -13.77 26.05 15.99
C PRO A 725 -13.91 27.56 16.20
N GLN A 726 -13.82 28.04 17.44
CA GLN A 726 -13.97 29.46 17.81
C GLN A 726 -12.64 30.14 18.18
N MET A 727 -11.50 29.44 18.03
CA MET A 727 -10.19 30.00 18.34
C MET A 727 -9.90 31.23 17.47
N LYS A 728 -9.29 32.26 18.08
CA LYS A 728 -8.95 33.49 17.37
C LYS A 728 -7.74 33.25 16.47
N ILE A 729 -7.71 33.88 15.30
CA ILE A 729 -6.59 33.77 14.34
C ILE A 729 -5.24 34.16 14.97
N ASP A 730 -5.23 35.12 15.89
CA ASP A 730 -4.02 35.55 16.59
C ASP A 730 -3.40 34.43 17.42
N GLU A 731 -4.25 33.75 18.21
CA GLU A 731 -3.89 32.59 19.02
C GLU A 731 -3.42 31.42 18.15
N LEU A 732 -4.09 31.18 17.02
CA LEU A 732 -3.68 30.17 16.05
C LEU A 732 -2.26 30.43 15.52
N ILE A 733 -1.95 31.66 15.11
CA ILE A 733 -0.64 32.01 14.56
C ILE A 733 0.46 31.81 15.63
N ASP A 734 0.22 32.28 16.85
CA ASP A 734 1.17 32.11 17.96
C ASP A 734 1.41 30.61 18.26
N LEU A 735 0.35 29.80 18.23
CA LEU A 735 0.39 28.38 18.51
C LEU A 735 1.11 27.58 17.40
N ILE A 736 0.90 27.94 16.13
CA ILE A 736 1.63 27.35 14.99
C ILE A 736 3.13 27.60 15.16
N PHE A 737 3.55 28.86 15.35
CA PHE A 737 4.97 29.19 15.41
C PHE A 737 5.64 28.80 16.74
N ALA A 738 4.88 28.39 17.75
CA ALA A 738 5.42 27.70 18.93
C ALA A 738 5.85 26.25 18.62
N ASN A 739 5.25 25.61 17.60
CA ASN A 739 5.46 24.19 17.28
C ASN A 739 6.23 23.95 15.97
N THR A 740 6.39 24.97 15.12
CA THR A 740 7.13 24.86 13.85
C THR A 740 7.81 26.18 13.47
N ASP A 741 8.81 26.07 12.59
CA ASP A 741 9.47 27.21 11.94
C ASP A 741 8.79 27.62 10.63
N GLY A 742 7.84 26.83 10.12
CA GLY A 742 7.28 27.00 8.78
C GLY A 742 5.78 26.81 8.68
N LEU A 743 5.11 27.69 7.95
CA LEU A 743 3.69 27.55 7.62
C LEU A 743 3.49 27.62 6.10
N ALA A 744 2.97 26.54 5.50
CA ALA A 744 2.52 26.53 4.12
C ALA A 744 1.02 26.87 4.08
N VAL A 745 0.65 27.94 3.37
CA VAL A 745 -0.74 28.37 3.21
C VAL A 745 -1.18 28.09 1.78
N GLY A 746 -2.18 27.23 1.64
CA GLY A 746 -2.79 26.92 0.35
C GLY A 746 -3.65 28.09 -0.14
N GLU A 747 -3.27 28.66 -1.29
CA GLU A 747 -4.06 29.68 -1.97
C GLU A 747 -5.40 29.14 -2.45
N THR A 748 -6.38 30.03 -2.42
CA THR A 748 -7.68 29.79 -3.01
C THR A 748 -7.66 30.11 -4.51
N LEU A 749 -8.63 29.58 -5.26
CA LEU A 749 -8.63 29.66 -6.74
C LEU A 749 -8.55 31.10 -7.26
N ASP A 750 -9.36 32.00 -6.68
CA ASP A 750 -9.39 33.42 -7.04
C ASP A 750 -8.33 34.27 -6.30
N ARG A 751 -7.65 33.67 -5.33
CA ARG A 751 -6.55 34.22 -4.49
C ARG A 751 -6.93 35.37 -3.58
N ILE A 752 -8.21 35.74 -3.52
CA ILE A 752 -8.64 36.92 -2.76
C ILE A 752 -8.67 36.60 -1.26
N ALA A 753 -9.27 35.48 -0.87
CA ALA A 753 -9.39 35.11 0.55
C ALA A 753 -8.04 34.82 1.20
N SER A 754 -7.15 34.12 0.49
CA SER A 754 -5.80 33.85 0.97
C SER A 754 -4.96 35.13 1.09
N THR A 755 -5.02 36.02 0.10
CA THR A 755 -4.33 37.32 0.15
C THR A 755 -4.88 38.20 1.26
N ARG A 756 -6.20 38.24 1.43
CA ARG A 756 -6.87 38.95 2.53
C ARG A 756 -6.41 38.45 3.89
N PHE A 757 -6.39 37.12 4.08
CA PHE A 757 -5.90 36.50 5.31
C PHE A 757 -4.47 36.94 5.62
N MET A 758 -3.59 36.98 4.63
CA MET A 758 -2.22 37.43 4.80
C MET A 758 -2.12 38.94 5.11
N ILE A 759 -2.83 39.80 4.38
CA ILE A 759 -2.80 41.27 4.59
C ILE A 759 -3.34 41.63 5.98
N GLU A 760 -4.54 41.15 6.34
CA GLU A 760 -5.22 41.51 7.59
C GLU A 760 -4.45 41.01 8.83
N ASN A 761 -3.66 39.95 8.68
CA ASN A 761 -2.90 39.35 9.78
C ASN A 761 -1.38 39.58 9.68
N MET A 762 -0.91 40.41 8.74
CA MET A 762 0.53 40.67 8.53
C MET A 762 1.26 41.13 9.81
N PRO A 763 0.71 42.04 10.64
CA PRO A 763 1.36 42.43 11.89
C PRO A 763 1.51 41.28 12.89
N LYS A 764 0.62 40.28 12.83
CA LYS A 764 0.66 39.09 13.70
C LYS A 764 1.74 38.12 13.22
N PHE A 765 1.79 37.89 11.91
CA PHE A 765 2.84 37.09 11.28
C PHE A 765 4.23 37.68 11.54
N ALA A 766 4.38 39.01 11.42
CA ALA A 766 5.66 39.71 11.59
C ALA A 766 6.29 39.57 13.00
N ARG A 767 5.50 39.15 14.00
CA ARG A 767 6.04 38.79 15.34
C ARG A 767 6.93 37.56 15.30
N HIS A 768 6.66 36.64 14.37
CA HIS A 768 7.29 35.32 14.30
C HIS A 768 8.19 35.16 13.08
N ILE A 769 7.75 35.67 11.92
CA ILE A 769 8.44 35.46 10.65
C ILE A 769 9.18 36.70 10.16
N LYS A 770 10.26 36.47 9.41
CA LYS A 770 11.02 37.52 8.70
C LYS A 770 10.95 37.40 7.19
N THR A 771 10.48 36.26 6.69
CA THR A 771 10.36 35.99 5.25
C THR A 771 8.99 35.43 4.91
N LEU A 772 8.37 36.01 3.90
CA LEU A 772 7.14 35.53 3.27
C LEU A 772 7.47 35.10 1.84
N TYR A 773 7.28 33.82 1.55
CA TYR A 773 7.41 33.27 0.20
C TYR A 773 6.06 33.30 -0.50
N VAL A 774 6.04 33.73 -1.76
CA VAL A 774 4.79 33.96 -2.49
C VAL A 774 4.86 33.43 -3.91
N ARG A 775 3.92 32.55 -4.25
CA ARG A 775 3.68 32.11 -5.63
C ARG A 775 3.16 33.24 -6.53
N GLY A 776 3.35 33.11 -7.82
CA GLY A 776 3.03 34.10 -8.84
C GLY A 776 4.02 35.26 -8.92
N LEU A 777 5.02 35.32 -8.02
CA LEU A 777 6.11 36.28 -8.07
C LEU A 777 7.35 35.63 -8.68
N LEU A 778 7.92 36.32 -9.68
CA LEU A 778 9.09 35.89 -10.43
C LEU A 778 10.40 36.11 -9.65
N SER A 779 10.98 35.03 -9.15
CA SER A 779 12.26 35.02 -8.42
C SER A 779 13.47 35.38 -9.29
N ASP A 780 13.37 35.14 -10.59
CA ASP A 780 14.41 35.41 -11.60
C ASP A 780 14.45 36.87 -12.07
N PHE A 781 13.30 37.56 -12.13
CA PHE A 781 13.22 38.91 -12.68
C PHE A 781 12.71 40.00 -11.72
N ALA A 782 11.81 39.67 -10.79
CA ALA A 782 11.21 40.66 -9.87
C ALA A 782 11.93 40.72 -8.51
N GLN A 783 12.74 39.72 -8.15
CA GLN A 783 13.29 39.59 -6.80
C GLN A 783 14.26 40.72 -6.39
N ASP A 784 15.05 41.25 -7.33
CA ASP A 784 15.96 42.36 -7.03
C ASP A 784 15.20 43.63 -6.67
N ASP A 785 14.12 43.93 -7.40
CA ASP A 785 13.23 45.05 -7.11
C ASP A 785 12.47 44.85 -5.79
N LEU A 786 12.02 43.62 -5.49
CA LEU A 786 11.40 43.28 -4.20
C LEU A 786 12.38 43.48 -3.04
N ASN A 787 13.64 43.06 -3.20
CA ASN A 787 14.68 43.26 -2.20
C ASN A 787 15.01 44.75 -2.03
N HIS A 788 15.08 45.51 -3.13
CA HIS A 788 15.28 46.96 -3.08
C HIS A 788 14.15 47.65 -2.33
N PHE A 789 12.89 47.32 -2.65
CA PHE A 789 11.72 47.87 -1.97
C PHE A 789 11.72 47.52 -0.47
N TYR A 790 12.07 46.28 -0.11
CA TYR A 790 12.20 45.88 1.28
C TYR A 790 13.26 46.71 2.04
N LEU A 791 14.40 47.00 1.42
CA LEU A 791 15.50 47.73 2.06
C LEU A 791 15.29 49.25 2.10
N SER A 792 14.74 49.83 1.03
CA SER A 792 14.63 51.29 0.86
C SER A 792 13.25 51.85 1.21
N GLY A 793 12.19 51.04 1.07
CA GLY A 793 10.80 51.52 1.03
C GLY A 793 10.39 52.14 -0.31
N ASP A 794 11.31 52.28 -1.26
CA ASP A 794 11.06 52.87 -2.57
C ASP A 794 10.73 51.79 -3.60
N MET A 795 9.53 51.86 -4.16
CA MET A 795 9.02 50.92 -5.16
C MET A 795 9.27 51.45 -6.57
N SER A 796 9.93 50.66 -7.42
CA SER A 796 10.13 51.01 -8.83
C SER A 796 8.80 51.03 -9.60
N GLU A 797 8.72 51.84 -10.65
CA GLU A 797 7.54 51.90 -11.53
C GLU A 797 7.27 50.55 -12.21
N ASP A 798 8.33 49.87 -12.66
CA ASP A 798 8.27 48.53 -13.23
C ASP A 798 7.69 47.52 -12.23
N LEU A 799 8.15 47.52 -10.97
CA LEU A 799 7.63 46.63 -9.94
C LEU A 799 6.16 46.94 -9.63
N SER A 800 5.81 48.22 -9.47
CA SER A 800 4.42 48.62 -9.21
C SER A 800 3.48 48.18 -10.34
N THR A 801 3.91 48.34 -11.59
CA THR A 801 3.16 47.90 -12.78
C THR A 801 3.00 46.38 -12.81
N TYR A 802 4.09 45.64 -12.57
CA TYR A 802 4.07 44.18 -12.50
C TYR A 802 3.11 43.67 -11.42
N LEU A 803 3.23 44.16 -10.18
CA LEU A 803 2.39 43.70 -9.07
C LEU A 803 0.91 44.03 -9.29
N SER A 804 0.61 45.18 -9.89
CA SER A 804 -0.76 45.58 -10.27
C SER A 804 -1.35 44.70 -11.38
N SER A 805 -0.49 44.16 -12.26
CA SER A 805 -0.90 43.25 -13.33
C SER A 805 -1.33 41.87 -12.81
N LEU A 806 -0.80 41.45 -11.65
CA LEU A 806 -1.12 40.16 -11.01
C LEU A 806 -2.42 40.17 -10.20
N GLY A 807 -2.99 41.36 -9.91
CA GLY A 807 -4.17 41.49 -9.06
C GLY A 807 -5.43 40.93 -9.70
N THR A 808 -6.07 39.96 -9.03
CA THR A 808 -7.35 39.37 -9.43
C THR A 808 -8.54 40.06 -8.77
N ASP A 809 -8.37 40.74 -7.64
CA ASP A 809 -9.44 41.46 -6.95
C ASP A 809 -9.97 42.66 -7.79
N PRO A 810 -11.25 42.69 -8.19
CA PRO A 810 -11.85 43.82 -8.89
C PRO A 810 -11.78 45.14 -8.10
N GLU A 811 -11.81 45.09 -6.77
CA GLU A 811 -11.71 46.29 -5.91
C GLU A 811 -10.26 46.70 -5.64
N ASN A 812 -9.28 45.88 -6.06
CA ASN A 812 -7.84 46.07 -5.81
C ASN A 812 -7.47 46.27 -4.32
N ARG A 813 -8.25 45.71 -3.40
CA ARG A 813 -8.03 45.79 -1.95
C ARG A 813 -7.16 44.65 -1.44
N PHE A 814 -7.36 43.45 -2.00
CA PHE A 814 -6.66 42.24 -1.61
C PHE A 814 -5.91 41.68 -2.83
N ASN A 815 -4.82 42.34 -3.19
CA ASN A 815 -3.96 41.95 -4.31
C ASN A 815 -2.48 41.86 -3.91
N MET A 816 -1.64 41.44 -4.84
CA MET A 816 -0.21 41.25 -4.62
C MET A 816 0.54 42.55 -4.25
N LEU A 817 0.15 43.68 -4.85
CA LEU A 817 0.73 44.98 -4.55
C LEU A 817 0.52 45.36 -3.08
N GLU A 818 -0.72 45.24 -2.60
CA GLU A 818 -1.06 45.55 -1.21
C GLU A 818 -0.45 44.55 -0.22
N LEU A 819 -0.35 43.27 -0.61
CA LEU A 819 0.36 42.27 0.20
C LEU A 819 1.83 42.64 0.42
N ILE A 820 2.53 43.06 -0.63
CA ILE A 820 3.95 43.44 -0.56
C ILE A 820 4.14 44.74 0.22
N ARG A 821 3.25 45.72 0.04
CA ARG A 821 3.23 46.95 0.87
C ARG A 821 3.02 46.62 2.34
N ALA A 822 2.06 45.76 2.66
CA ALA A 822 1.79 45.34 4.04
C ALA A 822 2.99 44.60 4.64
N ALA A 823 3.64 43.72 3.87
CA ALA A 823 4.83 43.00 4.32
C ALA A 823 6.01 43.96 4.61
N GLN A 824 6.30 44.89 3.70
CA GLN A 824 7.36 45.89 3.88
C GLN A 824 7.09 46.80 5.09
N ALA A 825 5.86 47.27 5.26
CA ALA A 825 5.47 48.10 6.40
C ALA A 825 5.64 47.39 7.76
N ASN A 826 5.61 46.05 7.77
CA ASN A 826 5.83 45.22 8.96
C ASN A 826 7.24 44.60 9.03
N GLY A 827 8.16 44.98 8.13
CA GLY A 827 9.53 44.47 8.13
C GLY A 827 9.65 42.98 7.76
N VAL A 828 8.73 42.46 6.95
CA VAL A 828 8.77 41.10 6.40
C VAL A 828 9.28 41.14 4.96
N ARG A 829 10.34 40.40 4.68
CA ARG A 829 10.90 40.29 3.32
C ARG A 829 10.07 39.35 2.47
N VAL A 830 9.66 39.80 1.29
CA VAL A 830 8.94 38.95 0.33
C VAL A 830 9.90 38.29 -0.65
N HIS A 831 9.70 37.00 -0.92
CA HIS A 831 10.46 36.25 -1.90
C HIS A 831 9.53 35.48 -2.87
N GLY A 832 9.81 35.57 -4.18
CA GLY A 832 9.01 34.87 -5.18
C GLY A 832 9.28 33.37 -5.23
N LEU A 833 8.24 32.55 -5.42
CA LEU A 833 8.38 31.09 -5.54
C LEU A 833 8.34 30.57 -6.97
N ASP A 834 8.05 31.44 -7.94
CA ASP A 834 7.93 31.06 -9.35
C ASP A 834 9.01 31.72 -10.20
N ALA A 835 9.13 31.26 -11.44
CA ALA A 835 10.07 31.75 -12.46
C ALA A 835 9.39 31.85 -13.83
N ALA A 836 10.01 32.53 -14.79
CA ALA A 836 9.40 32.81 -16.09
C ALA A 836 8.99 31.55 -16.85
N GLU A 837 9.76 30.46 -16.73
CA GLU A 837 9.44 29.14 -17.29
C GLU A 837 8.15 28.53 -16.74
N THR A 838 7.73 28.91 -15.54
CA THR A 838 6.51 28.38 -14.90
C THR A 838 5.27 29.26 -15.11
N CYS A 839 5.43 30.59 -15.06
CA CYS A 839 4.30 31.53 -15.10
C CYS A 839 4.01 32.14 -16.47
N THR A 840 5.02 32.33 -17.33
CA THR A 840 4.87 33.16 -18.54
C THR A 840 4.44 32.36 -19.76
N LEU A 841 4.79 31.07 -19.82
CA LEU A 841 4.47 30.21 -20.96
C LEU A 841 2.97 29.92 -21.06
N LYS A 842 2.42 30.06 -22.28
CA LYS A 842 0.97 29.89 -22.55
C LYS A 842 0.53 28.44 -22.73
N VAL A 843 1.48 27.54 -22.94
CA VAL A 843 1.24 26.10 -23.13
C VAL A 843 0.90 25.48 -21.77
N PRO A 844 -0.29 24.87 -21.61
CA PRO A 844 -0.69 24.25 -20.35
C PRO A 844 0.15 23.02 -20.04
N LEU A 845 0.26 22.71 -18.75
CA LEU A 845 0.76 21.44 -18.23
C LEU A 845 -0.42 20.64 -17.68
N THR A 846 -0.24 19.33 -17.52
CA THR A 846 -1.19 18.51 -16.75
C THR A 846 -1.16 18.91 -15.27
N SER A 847 -2.22 18.57 -14.53
CA SER A 847 -2.34 18.93 -13.11
C SER A 847 -1.19 18.39 -12.26
N ILE A 848 -0.69 17.18 -12.56
CA ILE A 848 0.41 16.55 -11.85
C ILE A 848 1.77 17.18 -12.21
N GLU A 849 2.02 17.49 -13.48
CA GLU A 849 3.24 18.19 -13.89
C GLU A 849 3.34 19.58 -13.26
N GLU A 850 2.22 20.32 -13.19
CA GLU A 850 2.20 21.62 -12.50
C GLU A 850 2.54 21.48 -11.02
N GLN A 851 1.95 20.49 -10.34
CA GLN A 851 2.22 20.23 -8.93
C GLN A 851 3.71 19.93 -8.70
N MET A 852 4.29 19.01 -9.48
CA MET A 852 5.69 18.59 -9.37
C MET A 852 6.65 19.75 -9.61
N ILE A 853 6.50 20.47 -10.73
CA ILE A 853 7.39 21.58 -11.10
C ILE A 853 7.33 22.68 -10.03
N LYS A 854 6.13 23.08 -9.61
CA LYS A 854 5.99 24.18 -8.65
C LYS A 854 6.53 23.83 -7.27
N ALA A 855 6.29 22.61 -6.78
CA ALA A 855 6.83 22.17 -5.49
C ALA A 855 8.36 22.08 -5.55
N ARG A 856 8.90 21.56 -6.66
CA ARG A 856 10.34 21.45 -6.87
C ARG A 856 11.01 22.82 -6.93
N LEU A 857 10.49 23.74 -7.74
CA LEU A 857 11.03 25.09 -7.88
C LEU A 857 11.00 25.85 -6.55
N ALA A 858 9.85 25.84 -5.86
CA ALA A 858 9.71 26.48 -4.57
C ALA A 858 10.72 25.93 -3.54
N THR A 859 10.91 24.62 -3.50
CA THR A 859 11.89 23.98 -2.61
C THR A 859 13.31 24.41 -2.95
N GLN A 860 13.71 24.42 -4.23
CA GLN A 860 15.03 24.88 -4.66
C GLN A 860 15.28 26.34 -4.27
N ILE A 861 14.28 27.22 -4.44
CA ILE A 861 14.36 28.63 -4.07
C ILE A 861 14.54 28.77 -2.56
N MET A 862 13.69 28.12 -1.77
CA MET A 862 13.76 28.17 -0.31
C MET A 862 15.07 27.57 0.25
N GLU A 863 15.64 26.56 -0.38
CA GLU A 863 16.96 26.01 -0.04
C GLU A 863 18.08 27.00 -0.29
N ARG A 864 18.11 27.59 -1.48
CA ARG A 864 19.12 28.58 -1.85
C ARG A 864 19.01 29.84 -0.99
N ASP A 865 17.80 30.32 -0.73
CA ASP A 865 17.58 31.46 0.16
C ASP A 865 18.01 31.14 1.61
N LYS A 866 17.76 29.92 2.09
CA LYS A 866 18.26 29.46 3.39
C LYS A 866 19.79 29.52 3.49
N LEU A 867 20.49 29.11 2.43
CA LEU A 867 21.94 29.13 2.37
C LEU A 867 22.52 30.55 2.26
N LEU A 868 21.86 31.42 1.48
CA LEU A 868 22.39 32.73 1.12
C LEU A 868 21.96 33.85 2.07
N ASN A 869 20.70 33.85 2.52
CA ASN A 869 20.06 34.97 3.21
C ASN A 869 19.52 34.62 4.60
N ARG A 870 19.50 33.33 4.99
CA ARG A 870 19.08 32.85 6.34
C ARG A 870 17.73 33.44 6.79
N PRO A 871 16.62 33.09 6.11
CA PRO A 871 15.30 33.71 6.26
C PRO A 871 14.64 33.55 7.63
N GLY A 872 15.14 32.65 8.49
CA GLY A 872 14.52 32.30 9.77
C GLY A 872 13.20 31.55 9.59
N LYS A 873 12.24 31.81 10.50
CA LYS A 873 10.87 31.29 10.37
C LYS A 873 10.17 31.93 9.16
N TRP A 874 9.33 31.13 8.50
CA TRP A 874 8.77 31.48 7.21
C TRP A 874 7.29 31.16 7.10
N VAL A 875 6.59 31.93 6.26
CA VAL A 875 5.29 31.55 5.69
C VAL A 875 5.49 31.40 4.18
N ALA A 876 4.88 30.40 3.57
CA ALA A 876 4.84 30.22 2.12
C ALA A 876 3.41 30.16 1.62
N LEU A 877 3.03 31.10 0.77
CA LEU A 877 1.77 31.13 0.06
C LEU A 877 1.93 30.32 -1.25
N VAL A 878 1.27 29.16 -1.33
CA VAL A 878 1.50 28.12 -2.36
C VAL A 878 0.19 27.65 -2.98
N ASP A 879 0.24 26.86 -4.06
CA ASP A 879 -0.98 26.19 -4.55
C ASP A 879 -1.56 25.28 -3.46
N ALA A 880 -2.89 25.19 -3.37
CA ALA A 880 -3.56 24.27 -2.44
C ALA A 880 -3.03 22.82 -2.60
N THR A 881 -2.80 22.36 -3.84
CA THR A 881 -2.25 21.03 -4.17
C THR A 881 -0.79 20.83 -3.76
N ASN A 882 -0.08 21.91 -3.41
CA ASN A 882 1.33 21.88 -3.03
C ASN A 882 1.52 22.18 -1.53
N THR A 883 0.43 22.31 -0.76
CA THR A 883 0.49 22.65 0.67
C THR A 883 1.01 21.47 1.48
N ASN A 884 0.38 20.31 1.30
CA ASN A 884 0.72 19.02 1.92
C ASN A 884 0.89 17.94 0.85
N THR A 885 1.22 16.72 1.28
CA THR A 885 1.25 15.54 0.42
C THR A 885 -0.08 15.36 -0.30
N PHE A 886 -0.03 15.33 -1.62
CA PHE A 886 -1.20 15.09 -2.46
C PHE A 886 -0.78 14.27 -3.68
N ARG A 887 -1.54 13.23 -4.02
CA ARG A 887 -1.21 12.27 -5.10
C ARG A 887 0.19 11.66 -4.95
N ASP A 888 0.56 11.31 -3.72
CA ASP A 888 1.86 10.74 -3.36
C ASP A 888 3.06 11.66 -3.69
N LEU A 889 2.80 12.94 -3.95
CA LEU A 889 3.82 13.97 -4.10
C LEU A 889 3.85 14.82 -2.84
N ALA A 890 4.96 14.73 -2.09
CA ALA A 890 5.21 15.55 -0.91
C ALA A 890 5.09 17.05 -1.24
N GLY A 891 4.31 17.77 -0.41
CA GLY A 891 4.09 19.20 -0.54
C GLY A 891 5.14 20.03 0.21
N ILE A 892 4.97 21.35 0.23
CA ILE A 892 5.93 22.27 0.85
C ILE A 892 6.00 22.07 2.37
N SER A 893 4.89 21.73 3.03
CA SER A 893 4.92 21.44 4.48
C SER A 893 5.79 20.22 4.80
N GLU A 894 5.68 19.12 4.05
CA GLU A 894 6.54 17.94 4.23
C GLU A 894 7.98 18.21 3.82
N LEU A 895 8.19 18.82 2.65
CA LEU A 895 9.52 19.09 2.10
C LEU A 895 10.36 20.06 2.96
N ARG A 896 9.71 20.93 3.74
CA ARG A 896 10.38 21.98 4.52
C ARG A 896 10.16 21.88 6.03
N GLY A 897 9.42 20.88 6.52
CA GLY A 897 9.17 20.68 7.95
C GLY A 897 8.22 21.70 8.58
N GLY A 898 7.18 22.09 7.83
CA GLY A 898 6.17 23.07 8.24
C GLY A 898 4.81 22.45 8.55
N ILE A 899 3.88 23.28 9.01
CA ILE A 899 2.44 22.96 9.09
C ILE A 899 1.76 23.46 7.81
N GLY A 900 0.84 22.69 7.25
CA GLY A 900 0.01 23.12 6.13
C GLY A 900 -1.37 23.63 6.55
N LEU A 901 -1.78 24.77 6.00
CA LEU A 901 -3.06 25.42 6.25
C LEU A 901 -3.81 25.62 4.94
N ARG A 902 -4.95 24.95 4.78
CA ARG A 902 -5.87 25.18 3.66
C ARG A 902 -6.87 26.27 4.03
N ILE A 903 -6.99 27.27 3.16
CA ILE A 903 -8.04 28.29 3.26
C ILE A 903 -9.25 27.81 2.45
N GLU A 904 -10.42 27.85 3.06
CA GLU A 904 -11.69 27.51 2.43
C GLU A 904 -12.62 28.71 2.48
N GLU A 905 -13.12 29.16 1.34
CA GLU A 905 -14.12 30.23 1.37
C GLU A 905 -15.52 29.71 1.69
N VAL A 906 -16.18 30.43 2.57
CA VAL A 906 -17.59 30.21 2.94
C VAL A 906 -18.41 31.46 2.64
N TRP A 907 -19.71 31.27 2.44
CA TRP A 907 -20.61 32.39 2.17
C TRP A 907 -20.74 33.31 3.40
N PRO A 908 -21.04 34.61 3.22
CA PRO A 908 -21.08 35.56 4.34
C PRO A 908 -22.04 35.17 5.49
N ASP A 909 -23.11 34.46 5.15
CA ASP A 909 -24.17 33.93 6.02
C ASP A 909 -23.79 32.62 6.74
N GLU A 910 -22.79 31.88 6.25
CA GLU A 910 -22.31 30.65 6.88
C GLU A 910 -21.45 30.94 8.12
N VAL A 911 -21.36 29.97 9.03
CA VAL A 911 -20.50 30.08 10.21
C VAL A 911 -19.12 29.54 9.84
N ALA A 912 -18.15 30.45 9.74
CA ALA A 912 -16.76 30.08 9.51
C ALA A 912 -16.18 29.35 10.72
N ASP A 913 -15.44 28.28 10.46
CA ASP A 913 -14.75 27.48 11.48
C ASP A 913 -13.24 27.33 11.24
N LEU A 914 -12.55 26.86 12.29
CA LEU A 914 -11.17 26.42 12.28
C LEU A 914 -11.10 25.00 12.85
N ARG A 915 -10.47 24.07 12.14
CA ARG A 915 -10.32 22.68 12.58
C ARG A 915 -9.16 21.99 11.90
N ILE A 916 -8.85 20.77 12.34
CA ILE A 916 -8.05 19.82 11.56
C ILE A 916 -8.77 19.57 10.23
N ASP A 917 -8.04 19.60 9.13
CA ASP A 917 -8.65 19.55 7.79
C ASP A 917 -9.37 18.20 7.56
N PRO A 918 -10.69 18.19 7.30
CA PRO A 918 -11.40 16.97 6.90
C PRO A 918 -11.08 16.52 5.46
N GLY A 919 -10.37 17.35 4.70
CA GLY A 919 -10.03 17.12 3.29
C GLY A 919 -11.09 17.64 2.32
N VAL A 920 -10.72 17.72 1.04
CA VAL A 920 -11.60 18.12 -0.08
C VAL A 920 -11.33 17.26 -1.31
N GLU A 921 -12.38 16.89 -2.03
CA GLU A 921 -12.24 16.15 -3.28
C GLU A 921 -11.72 17.06 -4.40
N VAL A 922 -10.61 16.66 -5.01
CA VAL A 922 -10.00 17.37 -6.15
C VAL A 922 -10.03 16.47 -7.37
N ALA A 923 -10.63 16.96 -8.46
CA ALA A 923 -10.74 16.21 -9.71
C ALA A 923 -9.35 15.84 -10.26
N ARG A 924 -9.22 14.60 -10.74
CA ARG A 924 -7.94 14.05 -11.24
C ARG A 924 -7.32 14.82 -12.40
N GLY A 925 -8.17 15.29 -13.31
CA GLY A 925 -7.72 15.81 -14.60
C GLY A 925 -7.24 14.69 -15.53
N PRO A 926 -6.66 15.03 -16.70
CA PRO A 926 -6.19 14.03 -17.66
C PRO A 926 -4.90 13.35 -17.19
N PHE A 927 -4.85 12.02 -17.24
CA PHE A 927 -3.63 11.23 -17.06
C PHE A 927 -2.94 10.92 -18.39
N TYR A 928 -1.60 10.81 -18.36
CA TYR A 928 -0.78 10.42 -19.51
C TYR A 928 -1.10 9.03 -20.09
N ASN A 929 -1.72 8.13 -19.31
CA ASN A 929 -1.82 6.71 -19.68
C ASN A 929 -3.25 6.12 -19.73
N GLY A 930 -4.31 6.94 -19.74
CA GLY A 930 -5.68 6.44 -19.91
C GLY A 930 -6.18 5.49 -18.81
N ALA A 931 -5.53 5.47 -17.64
CA ALA A 931 -5.96 4.68 -16.49
C ALA A 931 -7.29 5.19 -15.95
N THR A 932 -8.36 4.43 -16.15
CA THR A 932 -9.66 4.65 -15.50
C THR A 932 -9.68 3.90 -14.17
N THR A 933 -9.52 4.61 -13.07
CA THR A 933 -9.89 4.11 -11.74
C THR A 933 -11.37 4.39 -11.49
N ASN A 934 -12.00 3.62 -10.61
CA ASN A 934 -13.43 3.75 -10.29
C ASN A 934 -13.82 5.09 -9.60
N SER A 935 -12.84 5.89 -9.15
CA SER A 935 -13.05 7.23 -8.57
C SER A 935 -12.46 8.33 -9.47
N ALA A 936 -13.23 9.40 -9.71
CA ALA A 936 -12.83 10.57 -10.50
C ALA A 936 -12.05 11.64 -9.69
N PHE A 937 -11.90 11.42 -8.37
CA PHE A 937 -11.35 12.39 -7.43
C PHE A 937 -10.21 11.82 -6.60
N ASP A 938 -9.29 12.70 -6.22
CA ASP A 938 -8.30 12.46 -5.17
C ASP A 938 -8.60 13.38 -3.98
N PRO A 939 -8.67 12.86 -2.75
CA PRO A 939 -8.85 13.71 -1.58
C PRO A 939 -7.55 14.46 -1.25
N LEU A 940 -7.64 15.80 -1.20
CA LEU A 940 -6.58 16.69 -0.73
C LEU A 940 -6.80 16.98 0.75
N PHE A 941 -5.78 16.74 1.57
CA PHE A 941 -5.76 17.07 2.99
C PHE A 941 -4.64 18.07 3.26
N ALA A 942 -4.94 19.12 4.04
CA ALA A 942 -3.93 19.87 4.76
C ALA A 942 -3.86 19.44 6.23
N ASP A 943 -2.97 20.02 7.04
CA ASP A 943 -2.98 19.77 8.49
C ASP A 943 -4.14 20.49 9.18
N LEU A 944 -4.39 21.73 8.77
CA LEU A 944 -5.42 22.61 9.31
C LEU A 944 -6.27 23.20 8.17
N ARG A 945 -7.54 23.47 8.48
CA ARG A 945 -8.44 24.21 7.60
C ARG A 945 -8.98 25.44 8.31
N LEU A 946 -8.86 26.59 7.65
CA LEU A 946 -9.47 27.85 8.08
C LEU A 946 -10.52 28.29 7.07
N GLN A 947 -11.77 28.41 7.53
CA GLN A 947 -12.84 28.98 6.72
C GLN A 947 -12.81 30.51 6.78
N VAL A 948 -12.92 31.16 5.61
CA VAL A 948 -12.90 32.61 5.48
C VAL A 948 -14.17 33.06 4.75
N LYS A 949 -14.92 33.95 5.39
CA LYS A 949 -16.13 34.54 4.78
C LYS A 949 -15.75 35.44 3.61
N ALA A 950 -16.21 35.10 2.41
CA ALA A 950 -15.92 35.86 1.20
C ALA A 950 -17.10 35.87 0.22
N PRO A 951 -17.63 37.06 -0.18
CA PRO A 951 -18.62 37.13 -1.25
C PRO A 951 -18.00 36.72 -2.60
N VAL A 952 -18.82 36.36 -3.59
CA VAL A 952 -18.34 36.11 -4.96
C VAL A 952 -17.95 37.43 -5.63
N PRO A 953 -16.74 37.55 -6.21
CA PRO A 953 -16.29 38.79 -6.84
C PRO A 953 -17.04 39.05 -8.16
N PRO A 954 -17.36 40.33 -8.46
CA PRO A 954 -17.93 40.70 -9.76
C PRO A 954 -16.84 40.75 -10.84
N TRP A 955 -16.74 39.69 -11.64
CA TRP A 955 -15.73 39.59 -12.71
C TRP A 955 -16.08 40.46 -13.94
N ASN A 956 -15.28 41.50 -14.19
CA ASN A 956 -15.31 42.27 -15.45
C ASN A 956 -14.28 41.72 -16.46
N ASP A 957 -14.34 42.17 -17.72
CA ASP A 957 -13.49 41.64 -18.80
C ASP A 957 -11.99 41.86 -18.54
N ALA A 958 -11.59 42.99 -17.97
CA ALA A 958 -10.20 43.26 -17.61
C ALA A 958 -9.69 42.33 -16.50
N THR A 959 -10.54 42.00 -15.52
CA THR A 959 -10.21 41.04 -14.46
C THR A 959 -10.16 39.61 -15.01
N LEU A 960 -11.04 39.24 -15.94
CA LEU A 960 -11.03 37.92 -16.59
C LEU A 960 -9.75 37.69 -17.39
N GLU A 961 -9.23 38.71 -18.07
CA GLU A 961 -7.93 38.64 -18.74
C GLU A 961 -6.78 38.31 -17.76
N LYS A 962 -6.80 38.89 -16.56
CA LYS A 962 -5.82 38.62 -15.50
C LYS A 962 -6.00 37.26 -14.82
N LEU A 963 -7.24 36.82 -14.62
CA LEU A 963 -7.58 35.56 -13.94
C LEU A 963 -7.33 34.34 -14.84
N LEU A 964 -7.37 34.52 -16.16
CA LEU A 964 -7.17 33.47 -17.15
C LEU A 964 -5.90 33.73 -17.98
N PRO A 965 -4.68 33.71 -17.39
CA PRO A 965 -3.46 34.10 -18.10
C PRO A 965 -2.96 33.06 -19.11
N ARG A 966 -3.35 31.78 -18.98
CA ARG A 966 -2.85 30.64 -19.80
C ARG A 966 -3.98 29.97 -20.56
N ASN A 967 -3.65 29.35 -21.70
CA ASN A 967 -4.62 28.61 -22.50
C ASN A 967 -5.15 27.41 -21.71
N GLY A 968 -6.44 27.10 -21.85
CA GLY A 968 -7.08 26.00 -21.10
C GLY A 968 -7.59 26.39 -19.71
N MET A 969 -7.34 27.60 -19.22
CA MET A 969 -7.95 28.10 -17.99
C MET A 969 -9.40 28.53 -18.23
N PHE A 970 -10.27 28.34 -17.22
CA PHE A 970 -11.66 28.76 -17.28
C PHE A 970 -12.26 29.20 -15.94
N VAL A 971 -13.37 29.94 -16.03
CA VAL A 971 -14.31 30.23 -14.95
C VAL A 971 -15.74 29.96 -15.40
N ILE A 972 -16.62 29.65 -14.46
CA ILE A 972 -18.06 29.63 -14.69
C ILE A 972 -18.66 30.77 -13.87
N ARG A 973 -19.43 31.65 -14.52
CA ARG A 973 -20.11 32.76 -13.84
C ARG A 973 -21.62 32.69 -14.05
N LYS A 974 -22.37 33.14 -13.06
CA LYS A 974 -23.82 33.32 -13.12
C LYS A 974 -24.08 34.76 -13.56
N THR A 975 -24.60 34.95 -14.78
CA THR A 975 -24.85 36.28 -15.36
C THR A 975 -26.28 36.76 -15.10
N GLU A 976 -27.22 35.84 -14.93
CA GLU A 976 -28.63 36.07 -14.60
C GLU A 976 -29.10 34.97 -13.63
N PRO A 977 -30.25 35.12 -12.93
CA PRO A 977 -30.72 34.16 -11.92
C PRO A 977 -30.78 32.69 -12.38
N SER A 978 -30.83 32.44 -13.70
CA SER A 978 -30.87 31.11 -14.32
C SER A 978 -29.92 30.94 -15.51
N THR A 979 -28.96 31.85 -15.73
CA THR A 979 -28.03 31.79 -16.88
C THR A 979 -26.59 31.68 -16.39
N TYR A 980 -25.93 30.60 -16.77
CA TYR A 980 -24.51 30.35 -16.50
C TYR A 980 -23.70 30.54 -17.77
N THR A 981 -22.51 31.13 -17.65
CA THR A 981 -21.59 31.38 -18.76
C THR A 981 -20.23 30.80 -18.42
N LEU A 982 -19.74 29.90 -19.28
CA LEU A 982 -18.37 29.41 -19.27
C LEU A 982 -17.48 30.44 -19.97
N VAL A 983 -16.53 31.01 -19.26
CA VAL A 983 -15.50 31.90 -19.82
C VAL A 983 -14.18 31.16 -19.81
N ARG A 984 -13.52 31.02 -20.97
CA ARG A 984 -12.25 30.28 -21.10
C ARG A 984 -11.24 31.02 -21.96
N ARG A 985 -9.95 30.80 -21.73
CA ARG A 985 -8.92 31.15 -22.72
C ARG A 985 -8.70 29.98 -23.67
N ASN A 986 -9.00 30.18 -24.96
CA ASN A 986 -8.87 29.15 -25.98
C ASN A 986 -7.40 28.95 -26.42
N SER A 987 -7.15 27.99 -27.31
CA SER A 987 -5.80 27.69 -27.83
C SER A 987 -5.19 28.83 -28.66
N ALA A 988 -6.01 29.72 -29.21
CA ALA A 988 -5.59 30.94 -29.90
C ALA A 988 -5.35 32.12 -28.94
N SER A 989 -5.34 31.85 -27.63
CA SER A 989 -5.15 32.84 -26.55
C SER A 989 -6.21 33.93 -26.46
N ASN A 990 -7.39 33.72 -27.06
CA ASN A 990 -8.54 34.61 -26.95
C ASN A 990 -9.46 34.17 -25.80
N ILE A 991 -10.06 35.14 -25.09
CA ILE A 991 -11.15 34.88 -24.15
C ILE A 991 -12.43 34.61 -24.93
N VAL A 992 -13.02 33.44 -24.70
CA VAL A 992 -14.26 32.99 -25.33
C VAL A 992 -15.30 32.75 -24.25
N GLN A 993 -16.49 33.29 -24.47
CA GLN A 993 -17.65 33.09 -23.60
C GLN A 993 -18.63 32.14 -24.27
N THR A 994 -19.00 31.06 -23.59
CA THR A 994 -19.93 30.04 -24.06
C THR A 994 -21.06 29.92 -23.05
N ARG A 995 -22.30 29.95 -23.55
CA ARG A 995 -23.49 29.78 -22.70
C ARG A 995 -23.57 28.33 -22.19
N VAL A 996 -23.81 28.17 -20.90
CA VAL A 996 -24.21 26.90 -20.29
C VAL A 996 -25.73 26.91 -20.19
N HIS A 997 -26.37 26.00 -20.92
CA HIS A 997 -27.82 25.91 -21.00
C HIS A 997 -28.36 25.10 -19.84
N CYS A 998 -29.48 25.55 -19.28
CA CYS A 998 -30.27 24.80 -18.30
C CYS A 998 -31.53 24.28 -18.98
N THR A 999 -31.81 22.99 -18.82
CA THR A 999 -33.01 22.30 -19.30
C THR A 999 -34.18 22.52 -18.33
N ALA A 1000 -35.41 22.27 -18.78
CA ALA A 1000 -36.60 22.44 -17.94
C ALA A 1000 -36.62 21.54 -16.70
N ASP A 1001 -35.89 20.42 -16.73
CA ASP A 1001 -35.72 19.47 -15.62
C ASP A 1001 -34.48 19.77 -14.75
N GLY A 1002 -33.86 20.95 -14.90
CA GLY A 1002 -32.78 21.42 -14.03
C GLY A 1002 -31.39 20.86 -14.35
N ARG A 1003 -31.20 20.21 -15.50
CA ARG A 1003 -29.89 19.70 -15.96
C ARG A 1003 -29.16 20.69 -16.84
N PHE A 1004 -27.84 20.61 -16.86
CA PHE A 1004 -26.96 21.55 -17.56
C PHE A 1004 -26.30 20.93 -18.79
N TYR A 1005 -26.12 21.69 -19.86
CA TYR A 1005 -25.33 21.27 -21.02
C TYR A 1005 -24.67 22.44 -21.73
N ILE A 1006 -23.61 22.15 -22.49
CA ILE A 1006 -22.92 23.13 -23.34
C ILE A 1006 -23.21 22.81 -24.80
N TRP A 1007 -23.49 23.84 -25.61
CA TRP A 1007 -23.65 23.70 -27.06
C TRP A 1007 -22.64 24.59 -27.78
N ASP A 1008 -21.47 24.02 -28.09
CA ASP A 1008 -20.37 24.73 -28.75
C ASP A 1008 -19.59 23.75 -29.64
N GLN A 1009 -19.66 23.95 -30.95
CA GLN A 1009 -19.01 23.08 -31.94
C GLN A 1009 -17.48 23.06 -31.83
N SER A 1010 -16.88 24.10 -31.21
CA SER A 1010 -15.44 24.12 -30.92
C SER A 1010 -15.06 23.16 -29.78
N MET A 1011 -16.02 22.74 -28.95
CA MET A 1011 -15.83 21.85 -27.79
C MET A 1011 -16.45 20.47 -28.02
N ARG A 1012 -16.01 19.77 -29.07
CA ARG A 1012 -16.59 18.47 -29.52
C ARG A 1012 -16.67 17.39 -28.45
N ARG A 1013 -15.81 17.41 -27.42
CA ARG A 1013 -15.75 16.40 -26.36
C ARG A 1013 -16.76 16.60 -25.21
N ILE A 1014 -17.44 17.74 -25.16
CA ILE A 1014 -18.43 18.07 -24.11
C ILE A 1014 -19.75 18.59 -24.68
N THR A 1015 -19.77 19.05 -25.95
CA THR A 1015 -20.98 19.59 -26.58
C THR A 1015 -22.11 18.57 -26.60
N GLY A 1016 -23.31 18.98 -26.16
CA GLY A 1016 -24.51 18.13 -26.11
C GLY A 1016 -24.57 17.11 -24.96
N MET A 1017 -23.52 17.01 -24.13
CA MET A 1017 -23.56 16.18 -22.91
C MET A 1017 -24.38 16.87 -21.83
N VAL A 1018 -25.17 16.08 -21.09
CA VAL A 1018 -26.08 16.57 -20.06
C VAL A 1018 -25.55 16.22 -18.67
N PHE A 1019 -25.50 17.20 -17.77
CA PHE A 1019 -24.92 17.14 -16.43
C PHE A 1019 -25.96 17.45 -15.36
N ARG A 1020 -25.80 16.86 -14.18
CA ARG A 1020 -26.72 17.04 -13.04
C ARG A 1020 -26.66 18.44 -12.42
N ASP A 1021 -25.49 19.06 -12.40
CA ASP A 1021 -25.21 20.34 -11.75
C ASP A 1021 -24.01 21.04 -12.43
N ILE A 1022 -23.70 22.27 -12.00
CA ILE A 1022 -22.55 23.04 -12.51
C ILE A 1022 -21.21 22.43 -12.06
N ALA A 1023 -21.16 21.73 -10.92
CA ALA A 1023 -19.96 21.04 -10.47
C ALA A 1023 -19.55 19.95 -11.46
N ALA A 1024 -20.50 19.12 -11.91
CA ALA A 1024 -20.28 18.09 -12.92
C ALA A 1024 -19.85 18.65 -14.28
N VAL A 1025 -20.31 19.86 -14.66
CA VAL A 1025 -19.80 20.56 -15.86
C VAL A 1025 -18.32 20.92 -15.67
N ALA A 1026 -17.97 21.52 -14.53
CA ALA A 1026 -16.60 21.91 -14.23
C ALA A 1026 -15.65 20.70 -14.12
N GLU A 1027 -16.10 19.62 -13.47
CA GLU A 1027 -15.40 18.33 -13.40
C GLU A 1027 -15.06 17.82 -14.80
N ARG A 1028 -16.04 17.78 -15.70
CA ARG A 1028 -15.81 17.31 -17.06
C ARG A 1028 -14.83 18.18 -17.83
N LEU A 1029 -14.85 19.50 -17.63
CA LEU A 1029 -13.86 20.40 -18.23
C LEU A 1029 -12.45 20.12 -17.68
N ILE A 1030 -12.32 19.82 -16.39
CA ILE A 1030 -11.05 19.46 -15.76
C ILE A 1030 -10.52 18.14 -16.33
N GLU A 1031 -11.35 17.11 -16.48
CA GLU A 1031 -10.99 15.85 -17.15
C GLU A 1031 -10.50 16.05 -18.59
N LEU A 1032 -11.01 17.08 -19.27
CA LEU A 1032 -10.59 17.46 -20.63
C LEU A 1032 -9.27 18.25 -20.66
N GLY A 1033 -8.63 18.46 -19.52
CA GLY A 1033 -7.35 19.17 -19.38
C GLY A 1033 -7.48 20.68 -19.21
N MET A 1034 -8.66 21.16 -18.80
CA MET A 1034 -8.85 22.57 -18.46
C MET A 1034 -8.62 22.83 -16.97
N THR A 1035 -8.25 24.05 -16.60
CA THR A 1035 -7.96 24.42 -15.21
C THR A 1035 -8.95 25.47 -14.71
N LEU A 1036 -9.69 25.15 -13.63
CA LEU A 1036 -10.61 26.09 -12.99
C LEU A 1036 -9.82 27.18 -12.25
N GLN A 1037 -10.21 28.45 -12.37
CA GLN A 1037 -9.54 29.60 -11.73
C GLN A 1037 -10.45 30.41 -10.78
N SER A 1038 -11.71 30.01 -10.60
CA SER A 1038 -12.62 30.67 -9.66
C SER A 1038 -13.54 29.68 -8.96
N ARG A 1039 -14.14 30.12 -7.86
CA ARG A 1039 -15.26 29.41 -7.23
C ARG A 1039 -16.41 29.21 -8.21
N LEU A 1040 -17.10 28.08 -8.07
CA LEU A 1040 -18.31 27.83 -8.83
C LEU A 1040 -19.46 28.65 -8.24
N PRO A 1041 -20.34 29.22 -9.07
CA PRO A 1041 -21.51 29.95 -8.62
C PRO A 1041 -22.50 28.99 -7.96
N ALA A 1042 -23.16 29.46 -6.89
CA ALA A 1042 -24.25 28.76 -6.21
C ALA A 1042 -25.49 28.55 -7.10
#